data_AF-A0A9R0RG69-F1
#
_entry.id   AF-A0A9R0RG69-F1
#
_cell.length_a   1.000
_cell.length_b   1.000
_cell.length_c   1.000
_cell.angle_alpha   90.00
_cell.angle_beta   90.00
_cell.angle_gamma   90.00
#
_symmetry.space_group_name_H-M   'P 1'
#
loop_
_entity.id
_entity.type
_entity.pdbx_description
1 polymer ?
#
loop_
_entity_poly.entity_id
_entity_poly.type
_entity_poly.pdbx_seq_one_letter_code
_entity_poly.pdbx_strand_id
1 'polypeptide(L)'
;MAKKIVCSRITTSTLLHTDKTARVYMRPRSSSPHSSPHRTLHSAPRAAPCASSRLGVRAAAQKDGEAPRSLPRRASSVAAARASPAAVVFPAPRRTPRASRGSRFGARPVWRVDSGRMLEKKAGEFSGEKVIAEFERLTRDAAIVQRETLRRILAENGNTEYLRGLGLAGRTDAASFKQCVPLATHADLEPYIERIVDGDATPVLTGKPVTSISLSSGTTQGKRKYLLFNEELVKSTMQIYRTSYAFRNREFPVEDGKALQFIYSSRQFTTKGGLTATTATTNVYRSEEFKATMRAVQSQCCSPDEVIFGADFAQSLYCHLLCGLLAAGEVQMVSATFAHSVVLAFQTFERVWEELCADIRRGALSPTRVTSPAVRQAVSALLAGPNPELADAVARRCAGLSNWYGVIPALWPNAKYVYGIMTGSMEHYVKKLRHYAGGLPLVAAEYGASEGWIGANVEPAAPPESATFTVLPDIGYFEFIPLRPGCAAAPGPDACYGESEPVGLTDVVAGEHYEVVMTTFAGLYRYRLGDVVRVAGFHNATPKLKFVCRRNLALSINIDKNSEQDLQLAVDAAAAKFLAAEKLEVVDYTSHADMSSDPGHYVVFVELNAAAADASADALQGCCDELDRAFADPGYVGSRRSRAIGPLELRVLQRGTFHRVLRHYLSLGAPVSQFKSPRCVARSNAGVLQILAACTAKAFFSAAYD
;
A
#
# COMPACT_ATOMS: atom_id res chain seq x y z
N MET A 1 31.45 -50.09 -15.40
CA MET A 1 30.11 -50.56 -15.81
C MET A 1 29.10 -49.74 -15.00
N ALA A 2 28.65 -48.57 -15.45
CA ALA A 2 27.60 -48.32 -16.45
C ALA A 2 26.20 -48.86 -16.08
N LYS A 3 25.26 -47.91 -15.93
CA LYS A 3 23.79 -48.01 -16.10
C LYS A 3 23.04 -48.69 -14.92
N LYS A 4 21.84 -48.28 -14.51
CA LYS A 4 20.71 -47.72 -15.30
C LYS A 4 19.64 -47.13 -14.36
N ILE A 5 18.99 -46.07 -14.84
CA ILE A 5 17.70 -45.52 -14.42
C ILE A 5 16.57 -46.51 -14.77
N VAL A 6 15.51 -46.61 -13.95
CA VAL A 6 14.15 -46.91 -14.43
C VAL A 6 13.10 -46.08 -13.66
N CYS A 7 12.17 -45.56 -14.45
CA CYS A 7 10.98 -44.79 -14.12
C CYS A 7 9.75 -45.59 -14.60
N SER A 8 8.62 -45.57 -13.90
CA SER A 8 7.27 -45.90 -14.44
C SER A 8 6.21 -45.45 -13.43
N ARG A 9 5.42 -44.40 -13.66
CA ARG A 9 4.20 -44.25 -14.51
C ARG A 9 2.99 -45.13 -14.12
N ILE A 10 1.94 -44.40 -13.67
CA ILE A 10 0.52 -44.41 -14.10
C ILE A 10 -0.30 -45.70 -13.89
N THR A 11 -1.40 -45.59 -13.13
CA THR A 11 -2.77 -45.84 -13.65
C THR A 11 -3.88 -45.36 -12.71
N THR A 12 -4.82 -44.64 -13.31
CA THR A 12 -6.15 -44.23 -12.82
C THR A 12 -7.12 -45.42 -12.82
N SER A 13 -8.05 -45.48 -11.87
CA SER A 13 -9.33 -46.20 -12.06
C SER A 13 -10.42 -45.63 -11.15
N THR A 14 -11.49 -45.21 -11.81
CA THR A 14 -12.79 -44.77 -11.31
C THR A 14 -13.64 -45.99 -10.98
N LEU A 15 -14.43 -45.97 -9.89
CA LEU A 15 -15.61 -46.84 -9.76
C LEU A 15 -16.70 -46.19 -8.90
N LEU A 16 -17.89 -46.12 -9.52
CA LEU A 16 -19.21 -45.75 -9.00
C LEU A 16 -19.87 -46.93 -8.25
N HIS A 17 -20.64 -46.63 -7.20
CA HIS A 17 -21.85 -47.34 -6.71
C HIS A 17 -22.58 -46.35 -5.75
N THR A 18 -23.82 -45.84 -5.92
CA THR A 18 -25.20 -46.43 -5.93
C THR A 18 -25.41 -47.48 -4.82
N ASP A 19 -26.44 -47.50 -3.96
CA ASP A 19 -27.78 -46.87 -3.91
C ASP A 19 -28.40 -47.00 -2.48
N LYS A 20 -29.34 -46.09 -2.14
CA LYS A 20 -30.55 -46.15 -1.26
C LYS A 20 -30.67 -46.96 0.05
N THR A 21 -31.20 -46.30 1.10
CA THR A 21 -32.57 -46.41 1.72
C THR A 21 -32.58 -45.68 3.08
N ALA A 22 -33.34 -44.61 3.37
CA ALA A 22 -34.80 -44.35 3.50
C ALA A 22 -35.46 -44.78 4.85
N ARG A 23 -35.86 -43.78 5.67
CA ARG A 23 -36.98 -43.74 6.67
C ARG A 23 -37.16 -42.26 7.10
N VAL A 24 -38.08 -41.46 6.55
CA VAL A 24 -39.52 -41.28 6.84
C VAL A 24 -39.86 -40.97 8.31
N TYR A 25 -40.31 -39.73 8.58
CA TYR A 25 -41.40 -39.40 9.51
C TYR A 25 -42.07 -38.07 9.09
N MET A 26 -43.39 -38.08 8.87
CA MET A 26 -44.25 -36.91 8.66
C MET A 26 -45.26 -36.79 9.83
N ARG A 27 -45.35 -35.56 10.39
CA ARG A 27 -46.50 -34.73 10.84
C ARG A 27 -47.75 -35.34 11.52
N PRO A 28 -48.48 -34.51 12.31
CA PRO A 28 -49.69 -33.86 11.75
C PRO A 28 -49.93 -32.38 12.18
N ARG A 29 -50.84 -31.72 11.44
CA ARG A 29 -51.44 -30.38 11.63
C ARG A 29 -52.83 -30.47 12.29
N SER A 30 -53.30 -29.37 12.92
CA SER A 30 -54.71 -28.94 13.06
C SER A 30 -54.74 -27.41 13.30
N SER A 31 -55.24 -26.52 12.42
CA SER A 31 -56.62 -25.96 12.26
C SER A 31 -57.24 -25.41 13.57
N SER A 32 -57.83 -24.21 13.72
CA SER A 32 -58.31 -23.10 12.84
C SER A 32 -58.86 -21.92 13.75
N PRO A 33 -59.77 -20.99 13.36
CA PRO A 33 -59.51 -19.55 13.10
C PRO A 33 -60.37 -18.53 13.91
N HIS A 34 -60.09 -17.21 13.78
CA HIS A 34 -61.04 -16.09 13.99
C HIS A 34 -60.42 -14.76 13.47
N SER A 35 -60.87 -14.23 12.32
CA SER A 35 -61.92 -13.21 12.11
C SER A 35 -61.50 -11.75 12.37
N SER A 36 -61.35 -10.99 11.27
CA SER A 36 -61.37 -9.51 11.19
C SER A 36 -62.74 -8.94 11.62
N PRO A 37 -62.89 -7.61 11.83
CA PRO A 37 -63.24 -6.77 10.67
C PRO A 37 -62.75 -5.30 10.68
N HIS A 38 -62.83 -4.74 9.48
CA HIS A 38 -62.82 -3.34 9.05
C HIS A 38 -63.30 -2.26 10.03
N ARG A 39 -62.67 -1.08 9.93
CA ARG A 39 -63.37 0.22 9.89
C ARG A 39 -62.63 1.21 8.98
N THR A 40 -63.26 1.48 7.84
CA THR A 40 -63.15 2.71 7.07
C THR A 40 -64.02 3.79 7.72
N LEU A 41 -63.57 5.05 7.71
CA LEU A 41 -64.43 6.25 7.61
C LEU A 41 -63.59 7.51 7.31
N HIS A 42 -63.81 8.03 6.10
CA HIS A 42 -63.89 9.43 5.68
C HIS A 42 -63.46 10.54 6.66
N SER A 43 -62.57 11.45 6.21
CA SER A 43 -62.96 12.78 5.69
C SER A 43 -61.74 13.73 5.50
N ALA A 44 -61.39 14.02 4.25
CA ALA A 44 -61.00 15.37 3.80
C ALA A 44 -62.32 16.18 3.56
N PRO A 45 -62.37 17.51 3.27
CA PRO A 45 -61.31 18.35 2.64
C PRO A 45 -61.26 19.85 3.02
N ARG A 46 -60.22 20.54 2.54
CA ARG A 46 -60.18 21.91 1.90
C ARG A 46 -58.69 22.31 1.75
N ALA A 47 -58.09 22.37 0.56
CA ALA A 47 -58.21 23.39 -0.50
C ALA A 47 -57.93 24.82 0.02
N ALA A 48 -57.06 25.68 -0.53
CA ALA A 48 -56.17 25.69 -1.70
C ALA A 48 -55.24 26.95 -1.54
N PRO A 49 -54.68 27.60 -2.59
CA PRO A 49 -53.24 27.59 -2.88
C PRO A 49 -52.59 28.99 -2.91
N CYS A 50 -51.26 29.04 -3.11
CA CYS A 50 -50.60 30.25 -3.61
C CYS A 50 -49.63 29.91 -4.75
N ALA A 51 -50.04 30.24 -5.97
CA ALA A 51 -49.18 30.58 -7.11
C ALA A 51 -48.52 31.95 -6.80
N SER A 52 -47.50 32.52 -7.45
CA SER A 52 -46.73 32.33 -8.69
C SER A 52 -45.56 33.33 -8.56
N SER A 53 -44.40 33.11 -9.18
CA SER A 53 -44.05 33.96 -10.31
C SER A 53 -42.91 33.34 -11.15
N ARG A 54 -43.18 33.28 -12.45
CA ARG A 54 -42.20 33.08 -13.52
C ARG A 54 -41.58 34.45 -13.86
N LEU A 55 -40.30 34.48 -14.18
CA LEU A 55 -39.73 35.40 -15.16
C LEU A 55 -38.65 34.63 -15.94
N GLY A 56 -38.94 34.37 -17.22
CA GLY A 56 -37.93 34.02 -18.22
C GLY A 56 -37.52 35.25 -19.02
N VAL A 57 -36.82 35.00 -20.15
CA VAL A 57 -36.27 35.94 -21.16
C VAL A 57 -34.79 36.27 -20.86
N ARG A 58 -33.78 36.06 -21.72
CA ARG A 58 -33.69 35.75 -23.17
C ARG A 58 -32.28 35.20 -23.48
N ALA A 59 -32.19 34.42 -24.55
CA ALA A 59 -30.95 34.12 -25.27
C ALA A 59 -30.43 35.35 -26.04
N ALA A 60 -29.11 35.45 -26.20
CA ALA A 60 -28.48 36.14 -27.32
C ALA A 60 -27.15 35.43 -27.67
N ALA A 61 -27.07 34.95 -28.90
CA ALA A 61 -25.84 34.52 -29.54
C ALA A 61 -25.21 35.72 -30.26
N GLN A 62 -23.89 35.88 -30.21
CA GLN A 62 -23.16 36.45 -31.34
C GLN A 62 -21.68 36.02 -31.36
N LYS A 63 -21.20 35.89 -32.59
CA LYS A 63 -19.94 35.35 -33.10
C LYS A 63 -18.80 36.38 -33.11
N ASP A 64 -17.61 35.87 -33.45
CA ASP A 64 -16.41 36.53 -33.99
C ASP A 64 -15.53 37.20 -32.93
N GLY A 65 -14.20 37.12 -32.91
CA GLY A 65 -13.17 36.70 -33.85
C GLY A 65 -11.87 37.42 -33.40
N GLU A 66 -10.70 36.93 -33.81
CA GLU A 66 -9.37 37.58 -33.73
C GLU A 66 -8.57 37.55 -32.40
N ALA A 67 -7.54 36.69 -32.40
CA ALA A 67 -6.17 37.06 -32.03
C ALA A 67 -5.39 37.26 -33.36
N PRO A 68 -4.10 37.72 -33.42
CA PRO A 68 -3.17 38.10 -32.34
C PRO A 68 -2.39 39.41 -32.60
N ARG A 69 -1.83 40.08 -31.57
CA ARG A 69 -0.64 40.96 -31.76
C ARG A 69 0.33 40.96 -30.58
N SER A 70 1.59 40.94 -30.98
CA SER A 70 2.84 40.86 -30.23
C SER A 70 3.41 42.23 -29.81
N LEU A 71 4.06 42.25 -28.63
CA LEU A 71 5.25 43.06 -28.23
C LEU A 71 5.08 44.60 -28.15
N PRO A 72 5.80 45.32 -27.24
CA PRO A 72 7.27 45.25 -27.15
C PRO A 72 7.93 45.33 -25.76
N ARG A 73 9.21 44.90 -25.77
CA ARG A 73 10.25 45.22 -24.80
C ARG A 73 10.52 46.73 -24.75
N ARG A 74 10.78 47.27 -23.56
CA ARG A 74 11.75 48.36 -23.36
C ARG A 74 12.44 48.25 -22.00
N ALA A 75 13.75 48.40 -22.04
CA ALA A 75 14.65 48.49 -20.92
C ALA A 75 14.73 49.94 -20.40
N SER A 76 15.02 50.11 -19.11
CA SER A 76 15.80 51.23 -18.59
C SER A 76 16.31 50.95 -17.17
N SER A 77 17.63 51.10 -17.03
CA SER A 77 18.42 51.32 -15.81
C SER A 77 17.81 52.43 -14.91
N VAL A 78 18.08 52.53 -13.60
CA VAL A 78 19.30 53.10 -12.99
C VAL A 78 19.22 53.02 -11.44
N ALA A 79 20.39 52.81 -10.83
CA ALA A 79 20.93 53.21 -9.52
C ALA A 79 20.42 52.68 -8.16
N ALA A 80 21.43 52.24 -7.42
CA ALA A 80 21.52 51.97 -5.99
C ALA A 80 21.36 53.22 -5.09
N ALA A 81 20.84 52.99 -3.89
CA ALA A 81 21.19 53.77 -2.70
C ALA A 81 21.21 52.85 -1.46
N ARG A 82 22.26 53.02 -0.66
CA ARG A 82 22.59 52.32 0.59
C ARG A 82 21.64 52.71 1.73
N ALA A 83 21.38 51.77 2.64
CA ALA A 83 21.33 52.03 4.09
C ALA A 83 21.48 50.72 4.90
N SER A 84 22.40 50.75 5.86
CA SER A 84 22.58 49.91 7.07
C SER A 84 22.89 50.93 8.19
N PRO A 85 22.86 50.67 9.52
CA PRO A 85 22.94 49.37 10.22
C PRO A 85 22.06 49.25 11.50
N ALA A 86 22.09 48.08 12.18
CA ALA A 86 22.19 47.98 13.64
C ALA A 86 22.34 46.51 14.11
N ALA A 87 23.33 46.28 14.97
CA ALA A 87 23.62 45.03 15.67
C ALA A 87 23.34 45.22 17.18
N VAL A 88 22.86 44.16 17.86
CA VAL A 88 22.79 44.07 19.33
C VAL A 88 23.33 42.71 19.78
N VAL A 89 24.11 42.75 20.85
CA VAL A 89 24.98 41.72 21.46
C VAL A 89 24.34 41.16 22.75
N PHE A 90 24.72 39.93 23.18
CA PHE A 90 25.06 39.46 24.56
C PHE A 90 24.79 37.94 24.75
N PRO A 91 25.31 37.23 25.79
CA PRO A 91 26.72 36.91 26.11
C PRO A 91 27.02 35.38 26.30
N ALA A 92 28.30 35.04 26.47
CA ALA A 92 28.83 33.70 26.82
C ALA A 92 28.98 33.46 28.34
N PRO A 93 29.22 32.21 28.81
CA PRO A 93 29.76 31.97 30.16
C PRO A 93 31.13 31.24 30.20
N ARG A 94 32.08 31.95 30.84
CA ARG A 94 33.06 31.59 31.91
C ARG A 94 33.90 30.28 31.90
N ARG A 95 35.23 30.49 32.07
CA ARG A 95 36.25 29.60 32.68
C ARG A 95 36.27 29.74 34.22
N THR A 96 36.73 28.78 35.03
CA THR A 96 38.12 28.50 35.53
C THR A 96 38.07 27.36 36.61
N PRO A 97 39.14 26.87 37.30
CA PRO A 97 40.62 27.04 37.18
C PRO A 97 41.49 25.72 37.23
N ARG A 98 42.82 25.91 37.22
CA ARG A 98 44.03 25.03 37.24
C ARG A 98 44.29 24.19 38.53
N ALA A 99 45.06 23.09 38.38
CA ALA A 99 46.18 22.60 39.24
C ALA A 99 46.85 21.35 38.58
N SER A 100 48.09 21.36 38.08
CA SER A 100 49.45 21.19 38.68
C SER A 100 49.98 19.75 38.85
N ARG A 101 51.23 19.57 38.37
CA ARG A 101 52.13 18.39 38.25
C ARG A 101 52.31 17.47 39.47
N GLY A 102 52.69 16.20 39.20
CA GLY A 102 53.43 15.32 40.11
C GLY A 102 53.92 14.04 39.40
N SER A 103 55.18 13.65 39.59
CA SER A 103 55.87 12.57 38.87
C SER A 103 56.41 11.46 39.79
N ARG A 104 56.54 10.25 39.21
CA ARG A 104 57.51 9.15 39.45
C ARG A 104 57.25 8.07 40.51
N PHE A 105 57.70 6.88 40.07
CA PHE A 105 58.27 5.69 40.73
C PHE A 105 57.39 4.44 40.96
N GLY A 106 57.84 3.33 40.35
CA GLY A 106 58.08 2.08 41.10
C GLY A 106 57.33 0.81 40.72
N ALA A 107 57.98 -0.02 39.89
CA ALA A 107 58.10 -1.50 39.96
C ALA A 107 56.88 -2.47 39.95
N ARG A 108 57.05 -3.50 39.10
CA ARG A 108 56.30 -4.75 38.83
C ARG A 108 56.14 -5.68 40.06
N PRO A 109 55.17 -6.66 40.15
CA PRO A 109 55.10 -7.82 39.24
C PRO A 109 53.74 -8.47 38.90
N VAL A 110 53.76 -9.13 37.73
CA VAL A 110 53.01 -10.29 37.19
C VAL A 110 52.08 -11.03 38.16
N TRP A 111 50.79 -11.18 37.80
CA TRP A 111 50.00 -12.42 37.96
C TRP A 111 48.87 -12.53 36.90
N ARG A 112 48.82 -13.71 36.29
CA ARG A 112 47.80 -14.44 35.51
C ARG A 112 46.54 -13.71 35.03
N VAL A 113 46.33 -13.89 33.72
CA VAL A 113 45.03 -13.79 33.02
C VAL A 113 44.06 -14.79 33.66
N ASP A 114 42.94 -14.30 34.17
CA ASP A 114 41.73 -15.11 34.34
C ASP A 114 40.60 -14.48 33.54
N SER A 115 40.01 -15.30 32.69
CA SER A 115 39.08 -14.94 31.62
C SER A 115 37.68 -14.81 32.19
N GLY A 116 37.38 -13.65 32.76
CA GLY A 116 36.07 -13.36 33.33
C GLY A 116 35.59 -11.94 33.04
N ARG A 117 35.61 -11.52 31.77
CA ARG A 117 34.97 -10.26 31.39
C ARG A 117 33.49 -10.51 31.17
N MET A 118 32.75 -10.45 32.27
CA MET A 118 31.30 -10.25 32.28
C MET A 118 31.03 -9.01 31.41
N LEU A 119 30.47 -9.24 30.22
CA LEU A 119 30.09 -8.18 29.30
C LEU A 119 28.98 -7.35 29.95
N GLU A 120 29.34 -6.17 30.45
CA GLU A 120 28.37 -5.12 30.72
C GLU A 120 27.68 -4.77 29.40
N LYS A 121 26.47 -5.32 29.21
CA LYS A 121 25.60 -4.98 28.08
C LYS A 121 25.30 -3.48 28.12
N LYS A 122 25.69 -2.77 27.06
CA LYS A 122 25.31 -1.36 26.85
C LYS A 122 23.77 -1.24 26.87
N ALA A 123 23.25 -0.38 27.74
CA ALA A 123 21.86 0.05 27.67
C ALA A 123 21.64 0.78 26.33
N GLY A 124 20.81 0.22 25.44
CA GLY A 124 20.46 0.81 24.15
C GLY A 124 20.46 -0.13 22.94
N GLU A 125 20.85 -1.39 23.11
CA GLU A 125 20.84 -2.39 22.03
C GLU A 125 19.42 -2.97 21.83
N PHE A 126 18.93 -3.01 20.58
CA PHE A 126 17.65 -3.62 20.24
C PHE A 126 17.66 -5.09 20.68
N SER A 127 16.60 -5.51 21.37
CA SER A 127 16.46 -6.90 21.84
C SER A 127 15.19 -7.50 21.28
N GLY A 128 15.34 -8.31 20.22
CA GLY A 128 14.22 -9.01 19.58
C GLY A 128 13.38 -9.81 20.56
N GLU A 129 14.03 -10.56 21.48
CA GLU A 129 13.33 -11.34 22.50
C GLU A 129 12.49 -10.50 23.46
N LYS A 130 12.96 -9.30 23.85
CA LYS A 130 12.15 -8.40 24.69
C LYS A 130 10.93 -7.88 23.93
N VAL A 131 11.09 -7.53 22.65
CA VAL A 131 9.99 -7.07 21.80
C VAL A 131 8.96 -8.18 21.59
N ILE A 132 9.42 -9.41 21.33
CA ILE A 132 8.54 -10.58 21.21
C ILE A 132 7.82 -10.83 22.54
N ALA A 133 8.51 -10.80 23.68
CA ALA A 133 7.88 -11.00 24.99
C ALA A 133 6.81 -9.94 25.31
N GLU A 134 7.06 -8.68 24.94
CA GLU A 134 6.07 -7.60 25.05
C GLU A 134 4.85 -7.87 24.16
N PHE A 135 5.07 -8.26 22.90
CA PHE A 135 4.00 -8.66 21.98
C PHE A 135 3.19 -9.84 22.51
N GLU A 136 3.84 -10.89 23.03
CA GLU A 136 3.15 -12.04 23.64
C GLU A 136 2.31 -11.65 24.86
N ARG A 137 2.75 -10.64 25.63
CA ARG A 137 1.95 -10.10 26.74
C ARG A 137 0.72 -9.35 26.21
N LEU A 138 0.91 -8.44 25.25
CA LEU A 138 -0.17 -7.63 24.69
C LEU A 138 -1.26 -8.49 24.02
N THR A 139 -0.86 -9.57 23.34
CA THR A 139 -1.77 -10.44 22.59
C THR A 139 -2.51 -11.46 23.44
N ARG A 140 -1.99 -11.84 24.63
CA ARG A 140 -2.70 -12.72 25.58
C ARG A 140 -3.95 -12.08 26.16
N ASP A 141 -3.85 -10.81 26.52
CA ASP A 141 -4.93 -10.05 27.16
C ASP A 141 -5.55 -9.01 26.20
N ALA A 142 -5.61 -9.32 24.91
CA ALA A 142 -5.96 -8.37 23.84
C ALA A 142 -7.27 -7.60 24.09
N ALA A 143 -8.30 -8.25 24.68
CA ALA A 143 -9.56 -7.60 25.03
C ALA A 143 -9.40 -6.53 26.13
N ILE A 144 -8.56 -6.78 27.13
CA ILE A 144 -8.23 -5.81 28.18
C ILE A 144 -7.44 -4.66 27.56
N VAL A 145 -6.41 -4.98 26.78
CA VAL A 145 -5.55 -3.99 26.11
C VAL A 145 -6.38 -3.08 25.21
N GLN A 146 -7.34 -3.61 24.43
CA GLN A 146 -8.24 -2.78 23.60
C GLN A 146 -9.09 -1.81 24.42
N ARG A 147 -9.64 -2.25 25.57
CA ARG A 147 -10.41 -1.35 26.46
C ARG A 147 -9.52 -0.25 27.04
N GLU A 148 -8.31 -0.59 27.46
CA GLU A 148 -7.34 0.39 27.99
C GLU A 148 -6.89 1.37 26.91
N THR A 149 -6.62 0.88 25.69
CA THR A 149 -6.27 1.71 24.54
C THR A 149 -7.38 2.68 24.19
N LEU A 150 -8.63 2.23 24.12
CA LEU A 150 -9.77 3.13 23.91
C LEU A 150 -9.86 4.15 25.04
N ARG A 151 -9.74 3.72 26.31
CA ARG A 151 -9.77 4.62 27.46
C ARG A 151 -8.69 5.70 27.35
N ARG A 152 -7.48 5.35 26.93
CA ARG A 152 -6.36 6.30 26.69
C ARG A 152 -6.69 7.28 25.57
N ILE A 153 -7.16 6.80 24.42
CA ILE A 153 -7.55 7.66 23.29
C ILE A 153 -8.63 8.66 23.74
N LEU A 154 -9.66 8.19 24.45
CA LEU A 154 -10.77 9.02 24.91
C LEU A 154 -10.39 9.95 26.08
N ALA A 155 -9.46 9.55 26.95
CA ALA A 155 -8.94 10.44 27.98
C ALA A 155 -8.11 11.59 27.38
N GLU A 156 -7.30 11.30 26.37
CA GLU A 156 -6.48 12.28 25.66
C GLU A 156 -7.32 13.23 24.81
N ASN A 157 -8.33 12.70 24.13
CA ASN A 157 -9.10 13.44 23.15
C ASN A 157 -10.51 13.85 23.63
N GLY A 158 -10.95 13.48 24.84
CA GLY A 158 -12.35 13.61 25.27
C GLY A 158 -12.88 15.06 25.30
N ASN A 159 -11.98 16.04 25.35
CA ASN A 159 -12.31 17.47 25.30
C ASN A 159 -12.28 18.08 23.90
N THR A 160 -12.03 17.28 22.86
CA THR A 160 -12.04 17.77 21.49
C THR A 160 -13.44 18.26 21.09
N GLU A 161 -13.50 19.21 20.16
CA GLU A 161 -14.78 19.71 19.65
C GLU A 161 -15.66 18.57 19.12
N TYR A 162 -15.08 17.65 18.34
CA TYR A 162 -15.80 16.54 17.74
C TYR A 162 -16.46 15.63 18.80
N LEU A 163 -15.67 15.13 19.78
CA LEU A 163 -16.21 14.21 20.80
C LEU A 163 -17.18 14.90 21.77
N ARG A 164 -16.99 16.20 22.05
CA ARG A 164 -17.96 16.98 22.84
C ARG A 164 -19.26 17.19 22.07
N GLY A 165 -19.18 17.49 20.77
CA GLY A 165 -20.34 17.67 19.90
C GLY A 165 -21.21 16.42 19.80
N LEU A 166 -20.61 15.24 19.91
CA LEU A 166 -21.28 13.94 19.93
C LEU A 166 -21.83 13.54 21.32
N GLY A 167 -21.68 14.40 22.33
CA GLY A 167 -22.21 14.15 23.67
C GLY A 167 -21.45 13.08 24.45
N LEU A 168 -20.22 12.71 24.08
CA LEU A 168 -19.44 11.72 24.83
C LEU A 168 -19.11 12.22 26.26
N ALA A 169 -19.02 13.54 26.44
CA ALA A 169 -18.94 14.21 27.74
C ALA A 169 -17.82 13.67 28.66
N GLY A 170 -16.65 13.39 28.09
CA GLY A 170 -15.49 12.88 28.84
C GLY A 170 -15.60 11.42 29.30
N ARG A 171 -16.67 10.70 28.92
CA ARG A 171 -16.78 9.25 29.17
C ARG A 171 -15.75 8.49 28.36
N THR A 172 -15.17 7.47 28.98
CA THR A 172 -14.04 6.70 28.42
C THR A 172 -14.32 5.21 28.30
N ASP A 173 -15.56 4.77 28.57
CA ASP A 173 -15.99 3.38 28.43
C ASP A 173 -16.49 3.08 27.01
N ALA A 174 -16.32 1.83 26.59
CA ALA A 174 -16.67 1.39 25.24
C ALA A 174 -18.18 1.46 24.93
N ALA A 175 -19.04 1.28 25.95
CA ALA A 175 -20.49 1.31 25.74
C ALA A 175 -20.96 2.72 25.39
N SER A 176 -20.57 3.73 26.19
CA SER A 176 -20.85 5.14 25.90
C SER A 176 -20.23 5.57 24.58
N PHE A 177 -19.01 5.12 24.28
CA PHE A 177 -18.35 5.41 23.01
C PHE A 177 -19.14 4.89 21.81
N LYS A 178 -19.56 3.61 21.82
CA LYS A 178 -20.35 3.02 20.73
C LYS A 178 -21.74 3.66 20.57
N GLN A 179 -22.33 4.12 21.68
CA GLN A 179 -23.65 4.77 21.68
C GLN A 179 -23.59 6.19 21.13
N CYS A 180 -22.55 6.96 21.49
CA CYS A 180 -22.45 8.38 21.13
C CYS A 180 -21.74 8.61 19.80
N VAL A 181 -20.74 7.79 19.47
CA VAL A 181 -19.87 8.02 18.31
C VAL A 181 -20.34 7.16 17.14
N PRO A 182 -20.77 7.78 16.01
CA PRO A 182 -21.22 7.03 14.84
C PRO A 182 -20.03 6.43 14.08
N LEU A 183 -20.31 5.46 13.22
CA LEU A 183 -19.34 5.07 12.19
C LEU A 183 -19.11 6.25 11.25
N ALA A 184 -17.85 6.52 10.91
CA ALA A 184 -17.48 7.65 10.08
C ALA A 184 -16.70 7.21 8.84
N THR A 185 -16.91 7.91 7.74
CA THR A 185 -16.07 7.89 6.55
C THR A 185 -15.17 9.13 6.55
N HIS A 186 -14.27 9.23 5.56
CA HIS A 186 -13.45 10.42 5.41
C HIS A 186 -14.29 11.67 5.14
N ALA A 187 -15.37 11.57 4.36
CA ALA A 187 -16.24 12.70 4.04
C ALA A 187 -16.87 13.31 5.30
N ASP A 188 -17.16 12.49 6.31
CA ASP A 188 -17.76 12.95 7.57
C ASP A 188 -16.76 13.73 8.44
N LEU A 189 -15.46 13.41 8.33
CA LEU A 189 -14.39 14.06 9.10
C LEU A 189 -13.69 15.20 8.32
N GLU A 190 -13.84 15.25 7.00
CA GLU A 190 -13.18 16.21 6.12
C GLU A 190 -13.38 17.68 6.55
N PRO A 191 -14.58 18.16 6.93
CA PRO A 191 -14.77 19.55 7.36
C PRO A 191 -13.93 19.91 8.60
N TYR A 192 -13.73 18.97 9.52
CA TYR A 192 -12.91 19.17 10.72
C TYR A 192 -11.41 19.15 10.39
N ILE A 193 -11.00 18.26 9.47
CA ILE A 193 -9.62 18.17 9.00
C ILE A 193 -9.24 19.44 8.23
N GLU A 194 -10.11 19.95 7.36
CA GLU A 194 -9.85 21.18 6.59
C GLU A 194 -9.62 22.40 7.49
N ARG A 195 -10.35 22.52 8.61
CA ARG A 195 -10.10 23.58 9.60
C ARG A 195 -8.69 23.53 10.18
N ILE A 196 -8.24 22.33 10.57
CA ILE A 196 -6.87 22.14 11.10
C ILE A 196 -5.84 22.47 10.01
N VAL A 197 -6.08 22.00 8.78
CA VAL A 197 -5.23 22.27 7.61
C VAL A 197 -5.12 23.77 7.32
N ASP A 198 -6.20 24.53 7.54
CA ASP A 198 -6.29 25.97 7.36
C ASP A 198 -5.77 26.78 8.56
N GLY A 199 -5.35 26.12 9.64
CA GLY A 199 -4.61 26.73 10.76
C GLY A 199 -5.38 26.82 12.07
N ASP A 200 -6.53 26.15 12.18
CA ASP A 200 -7.24 26.04 13.46
C ASP A 200 -6.42 25.19 14.45
N ALA A 201 -5.83 25.88 15.43
CA ALA A 201 -5.00 25.27 16.48
C ALA A 201 -5.83 24.80 17.69
N THR A 202 -7.16 24.94 17.67
CA THR A 202 -8.00 24.41 18.74
C THR A 202 -8.04 22.87 18.70
N PRO A 203 -8.32 22.18 19.83
CA PRO A 203 -8.48 20.73 19.84
C PRO A 203 -9.74 20.27 19.07
N VAL A 204 -9.71 20.27 17.73
CA VAL A 204 -10.87 19.91 16.90
C VAL A 204 -11.11 18.41 16.89
N LEU A 205 -10.09 17.63 16.48
CA LEU A 205 -10.14 16.16 16.38
C LEU A 205 -9.16 15.45 17.32
N THR A 206 -8.11 16.11 17.79
CA THR A 206 -7.13 15.52 18.72
C THR A 206 -6.69 16.55 19.74
N GLY A 207 -6.41 16.09 20.96
CA GLY A 207 -5.84 16.91 22.03
C GLY A 207 -4.34 17.16 21.86
N LYS A 208 -3.66 16.40 20.99
CA LYS A 208 -2.23 16.56 20.70
C LYS A 208 -1.98 17.43 19.48
N PRO A 209 -0.84 18.15 19.44
CA PRO A 209 -0.46 18.93 18.27
C PRO A 209 -0.34 18.05 17.02
N VAL A 210 -0.95 18.49 15.93
CA VAL A 210 -0.75 17.93 14.60
C VAL A 210 0.54 18.52 14.04
N THR A 211 1.51 17.67 13.71
CA THR A 211 2.84 18.11 13.24
C THR A 211 2.93 18.17 11.72
N SER A 212 2.14 17.35 11.02
CA SER A 212 2.04 17.36 9.56
C SER A 212 0.72 16.77 9.09
N ILE A 213 0.48 16.88 7.78
CA ILE A 213 -0.66 16.28 7.09
C ILE A 213 -0.14 15.16 6.18
N SER A 214 -0.75 13.99 6.33
CA SER A 214 -0.52 12.84 5.46
C SER A 214 -1.51 12.83 4.31
N LEU A 215 -0.99 12.74 3.10
CA LEU A 215 -1.77 12.58 1.87
C LEU A 215 -2.00 11.09 1.63
N SER A 216 -3.27 10.66 1.64
CA SER A 216 -3.64 9.30 1.27
C SER A 216 -3.64 9.12 -0.25
N SER A 217 -3.35 7.89 -0.67
CA SER A 217 -3.53 7.43 -2.06
C SER A 217 -5.00 7.22 -2.44
N GLY A 218 -5.90 7.07 -1.46
CA GLY A 218 -7.33 6.97 -1.70
C GLY A 218 -7.92 8.31 -2.14
N THR A 219 -8.51 8.36 -3.32
CA THR A 219 -9.21 9.55 -3.81
C THR A 219 -10.71 9.41 -3.63
N THR A 220 -11.29 10.21 -2.72
CA THR A 220 -12.72 10.53 -2.76
C THR A 220 -12.91 11.56 -3.87
N GLN A 221 -13.64 11.23 -4.94
CA GLN A 221 -14.00 12.17 -6.03
C GLN A 221 -12.80 12.86 -6.74
N GLY A 222 -11.63 12.21 -6.79
CA GLY A 222 -10.44 12.75 -7.46
C GLY A 222 -9.57 13.70 -6.64
N LYS A 223 -9.91 13.97 -5.36
CA LYS A 223 -9.05 14.70 -4.41
C LYS A 223 -8.37 13.73 -3.44
N ARG A 224 -7.11 14.01 -3.07
CA ARG A 224 -6.38 13.21 -2.07
C ARG A 224 -6.93 13.51 -0.67
N LYS A 225 -7.19 12.47 0.12
CA LYS A 225 -7.61 12.63 1.51
C LYS A 225 -6.46 13.21 2.34
N TYR A 226 -6.75 14.27 3.08
CA TYR A 226 -5.90 14.76 4.16
C TYR A 226 -6.15 13.94 5.42
N LEU A 227 -5.08 13.52 6.07
CA LEU A 227 -5.09 12.79 7.32
C LEU A 227 -4.12 13.46 8.30
N LEU A 228 -4.53 13.57 9.56
CA LEU A 228 -3.70 14.19 10.59
C LEU A 228 -2.50 13.28 10.91
N PHE A 229 -1.33 13.89 11.09
CA PHE A 229 -0.12 13.19 11.47
C PHE A 229 0.48 13.83 12.73
N ASN A 230 0.82 12.99 13.70
CA ASN A 230 1.42 13.40 14.97
C ASN A 230 2.41 12.35 15.48
N GLU A 231 3.08 12.65 16.59
CA GLU A 231 4.09 11.77 17.19
C GLU A 231 3.54 10.41 17.63
N GLU A 232 2.27 10.31 18.01
CA GLU A 232 1.67 9.03 18.42
C GLU A 232 1.56 8.05 17.25
N LEU A 233 1.26 8.53 16.04
CA LEU A 233 1.28 7.70 14.84
C LEU A 233 2.70 7.22 14.50
N VAL A 234 3.72 8.07 14.72
CA VAL A 234 5.13 7.67 14.52
C VAL A 234 5.51 6.55 15.48
N LYS A 235 5.23 6.71 16.78
CA LYS A 235 5.52 5.70 17.82
C LYS A 235 4.85 4.37 17.51
N SER A 236 3.56 4.41 17.19
CA SER A 236 2.77 3.22 16.82
C SER A 236 3.34 2.52 15.58
N THR A 237 3.78 3.29 14.58
CA THR A 237 4.47 2.77 13.39
C THR A 237 5.78 2.08 13.76
N MET A 238 6.60 2.72 14.61
CA MET A 238 7.89 2.15 15.02
C MET A 238 7.72 0.86 15.84
N GLN A 239 6.67 0.77 16.65
CA GLN A 239 6.33 -0.44 17.40
C GLN A 239 6.02 -1.62 16.46
N ILE A 240 5.24 -1.40 15.40
CA ILE A 240 4.97 -2.44 14.39
C ILE A 240 6.23 -2.87 13.66
N TYR A 241 7.06 -1.92 13.24
CA TYR A 241 8.33 -2.24 12.56
C TYR A 241 9.29 -3.03 13.46
N ARG A 242 9.41 -2.65 14.73
CA ARG A 242 10.22 -3.37 15.72
C ARG A 242 9.68 -4.78 15.95
N THR A 243 8.37 -4.93 16.08
CA THR A 243 7.71 -6.24 16.28
C THR A 243 7.95 -7.17 15.10
N SER A 244 7.63 -6.71 13.89
CA SER A 244 7.80 -7.53 12.68
C SER A 244 9.27 -7.84 12.40
N TYR A 245 10.17 -6.88 12.65
CA TYR A 245 11.61 -7.15 12.56
C TYR A 245 12.07 -8.18 13.59
N ALA A 246 11.56 -8.16 14.82
CA ALA A 246 11.97 -9.13 15.84
C ALA A 246 11.67 -10.58 15.40
N PHE A 247 10.46 -10.84 14.90
CA PHE A 247 10.10 -12.16 14.35
C PHE A 247 10.88 -12.49 13.08
N ARG A 248 11.00 -11.54 12.16
CA ARG A 248 11.76 -11.71 10.90
C ARG A 248 13.23 -12.01 11.16
N ASN A 249 13.88 -11.31 12.09
CA ASN A 249 15.29 -11.50 12.41
C ASN A 249 15.53 -12.82 13.16
N ARG A 250 14.53 -13.34 13.88
CA ARG A 250 14.59 -14.69 14.47
C ARG A 250 14.62 -15.77 13.39
N GLU A 251 13.86 -15.59 12.32
CA GLU A 251 13.76 -16.55 11.21
C GLU A 251 14.90 -16.40 10.19
N PHE A 252 15.20 -15.15 9.81
CA PHE A 252 16.22 -14.78 8.84
C PHE A 252 17.20 -13.79 9.50
N PRO A 253 18.19 -14.29 10.27
CA PRO A 253 19.13 -13.43 10.97
C PRO A 253 19.89 -12.51 10.01
N VAL A 254 19.78 -11.21 10.29
CA VAL A 254 20.59 -10.16 9.69
C VAL A 254 21.63 -9.74 10.72
N GLU A 255 22.86 -9.59 10.26
CA GLU A 255 23.99 -9.08 11.04
C GLU A 255 24.41 -7.73 10.47
N ASP A 256 25.29 -6.99 11.18
CA ASP A 256 25.81 -5.64 10.88
C ASP A 256 25.99 -5.34 9.38
N GLY A 257 24.89 -4.98 8.74
CA GLY A 257 24.73 -5.00 7.29
C GLY A 257 23.74 -3.94 6.84
N LYS A 258 23.64 -3.78 5.52
CA LYS A 258 22.83 -2.75 4.87
C LYS A 258 21.65 -3.37 4.14
N ALA A 259 20.68 -2.51 3.83
CA ALA A 259 19.52 -2.83 3.03
C ALA A 259 19.59 -2.06 1.70
N LEU A 260 19.40 -2.75 0.57
CA LEU A 260 19.08 -2.10 -0.68
C LEU A 260 17.59 -1.79 -0.69
N GLN A 261 17.24 -0.55 -0.33
CA GLN A 261 15.86 -0.11 -0.22
C GLN A 261 15.48 0.83 -1.35
N PHE A 262 14.49 0.45 -2.16
CA PHE A 262 13.89 1.31 -3.18
C PHE A 262 12.78 2.16 -2.54
N ILE A 263 13.19 3.17 -1.77
CA ILE A 263 12.31 4.09 -1.06
C ILE A 263 12.45 5.50 -1.61
N TYR A 264 11.31 6.14 -1.87
CA TYR A 264 11.24 7.46 -2.49
C TYR A 264 10.42 8.41 -1.64
N SER A 265 10.95 9.60 -1.42
CA SER A 265 10.21 10.71 -0.84
C SER A 265 9.25 11.33 -1.85
N SER A 266 8.23 11.99 -1.33
CA SER A 266 7.29 12.79 -2.10
C SER A 266 7.63 14.27 -1.97
N ARG A 267 7.13 15.08 -2.91
CA ARG A 267 7.17 16.54 -2.78
C ARG A 267 6.39 16.95 -1.52
N GLN A 268 6.93 17.95 -0.82
CA GLN A 268 6.28 18.57 0.33
C GLN A 268 5.68 19.91 -0.12
N PHE A 269 4.55 20.27 0.47
CA PHE A 269 4.01 21.63 0.36
C PHE A 269 3.50 22.08 1.73
N THR A 270 3.42 23.39 1.90
CA THR A 270 2.89 23.99 3.13
C THR A 270 1.40 24.24 2.93
N THR A 271 0.57 23.83 3.89
CA THR A 271 -0.86 24.13 3.91
C THR A 271 -1.10 25.61 4.22
N LYS A 272 -2.33 26.10 4.07
CA LYS A 272 -2.67 27.48 4.44
C LYS A 272 -2.39 27.76 5.92
N GLY A 273 -2.64 26.77 6.78
CA GLY A 273 -2.34 26.82 8.21
C GLY A 273 -0.88 26.64 8.60
N GLY A 274 0.04 26.54 7.64
CA GLY A 274 1.47 26.42 7.92
C GLY A 274 1.96 24.99 8.20
N LEU A 275 1.10 23.97 8.16
CA LEU A 275 1.49 22.57 8.33
C LEU A 275 2.20 22.06 7.08
N THR A 276 3.15 21.15 7.25
CA THR A 276 3.74 20.43 6.11
C THR A 276 2.78 19.33 5.67
N ALA A 277 2.45 19.27 4.39
CA ALA A 277 1.65 18.21 3.79
C ALA A 277 2.53 17.37 2.84
N THR A 278 2.54 16.06 3.07
CA THR A 278 3.24 15.08 2.25
C THR A 278 2.67 13.68 2.50
N THR A 279 3.24 12.65 1.91
CA THR A 279 2.73 11.29 2.07
C THR A 279 3.10 10.71 3.42
N ALA A 280 2.27 9.82 3.96
CA ALA A 280 2.52 9.19 5.26
C ALA A 280 3.93 8.55 5.35
N THR A 281 4.36 7.87 4.29
CA THR A 281 5.71 7.27 4.20
C THR A 281 6.81 8.33 4.22
N THR A 282 6.62 9.48 3.56
CA THR A 282 7.62 10.57 3.59
C THR A 282 7.71 11.19 4.98
N ASN A 283 6.58 11.40 5.66
CA ASN A 283 6.56 11.85 7.06
C ASN A 283 7.36 10.89 7.96
N VAL A 284 7.18 9.58 7.79
CA VAL A 284 7.92 8.54 8.53
C VAL A 284 9.42 8.59 8.20
N TYR A 285 9.81 8.55 6.92
CA TYR A 285 11.22 8.47 6.52
C TYR A 285 12.06 9.69 6.96
N ARG A 286 11.43 10.86 7.09
CA ARG A 286 12.09 12.08 7.57
C ARG A 286 12.20 12.17 9.08
N SER A 287 11.46 11.35 9.83
CA SER A 287 11.50 11.39 11.29
C SER A 287 12.84 10.87 11.82
N GLU A 288 13.39 11.57 12.82
CA GLU A 288 14.61 11.12 13.50
C GLU A 288 14.40 9.79 14.23
N GLU A 289 13.17 9.54 14.70
CA GLU A 289 12.81 8.27 15.33
C GLU A 289 12.86 7.09 14.35
N PHE A 290 12.46 7.29 13.09
CA PHE A 290 12.63 6.29 12.04
C PHE A 290 14.10 6.01 11.77
N LYS A 291 14.92 7.06 11.58
CA LYS A 291 16.36 6.89 11.37
C LYS A 291 17.03 6.15 12.53
N ALA A 292 16.70 6.51 13.77
CA ALA A 292 17.19 5.82 14.95
C ALA A 292 16.73 4.36 15.01
N THR A 293 15.45 4.09 14.70
CA THR A 293 14.90 2.74 14.69
C THR A 293 15.55 1.87 13.62
N MET A 294 15.70 2.36 12.39
CA MET A 294 16.37 1.61 11.31
C MET A 294 17.83 1.28 11.63
N ARG A 295 18.54 2.17 12.34
CA ARG A 295 19.87 1.88 12.87
C ARG A 295 19.83 0.77 13.94
N ALA A 296 18.89 0.85 14.87
CA ALA A 296 18.74 -0.12 15.95
C ALA A 296 18.36 -1.53 15.43
N VAL A 297 17.56 -1.61 14.37
CA VAL A 297 17.16 -2.88 13.71
C VAL A 297 18.06 -3.26 12.52
N GLN A 298 19.27 -2.70 12.43
CA GLN A 298 20.28 -3.04 11.40
C GLN A 298 19.72 -3.08 9.96
N SER A 299 18.77 -2.19 9.66
CA SER A 299 18.07 -2.13 8.37
C SER A 299 18.36 -0.80 7.67
N GLN A 300 19.58 -0.29 7.81
CA GLN A 300 20.00 0.99 7.25
C GLN A 300 20.06 0.90 5.72
N CYS A 301 19.47 1.88 5.02
CA CYS A 301 19.54 1.94 3.57
C CYS A 301 20.98 2.19 3.10
N CYS A 302 21.42 1.48 2.06
CA CYS A 302 22.72 1.73 1.43
C CYS A 302 22.75 3.00 0.57
N SER A 303 21.60 3.61 0.31
CA SER A 303 21.49 4.85 -0.46
C SER A 303 21.45 6.07 0.45
N PRO A 304 22.14 7.17 0.07
CA PRO A 304 22.17 8.38 0.87
C PRO A 304 20.83 9.12 0.83
N ASP A 305 20.61 10.00 1.80
CA ASP A 305 19.40 10.82 1.94
C ASP A 305 19.12 11.62 0.66
N GLU A 306 20.13 12.16 -0.03
CA GLU A 306 19.96 12.90 -1.28
C GLU A 306 19.34 12.06 -2.40
N VAL A 307 19.58 10.74 -2.40
CA VAL A 307 18.97 9.80 -3.36
C VAL A 307 17.52 9.51 -2.95
N ILE A 308 17.28 9.20 -1.68
CA ILE A 308 15.94 8.88 -1.13
C ILE A 308 14.99 10.08 -1.26
N PHE A 309 15.49 11.28 -0.98
CA PHE A 309 14.77 12.55 -1.02
C PHE A 309 14.92 13.30 -2.36
N GLY A 310 15.50 12.64 -3.37
CA GLY A 310 15.65 13.18 -4.72
C GLY A 310 14.31 13.48 -5.38
N ALA A 311 14.25 14.58 -6.14
CA ALA A 311 13.03 15.03 -6.81
C ALA A 311 12.72 14.24 -8.10
N ASP A 312 13.74 13.66 -8.73
CA ASP A 312 13.62 12.91 -9.98
C ASP A 312 13.70 11.41 -9.70
N PHE A 313 12.58 10.72 -9.92
CA PHE A 313 12.46 9.28 -9.69
C PHE A 313 13.45 8.45 -10.51
N ALA A 314 13.65 8.78 -11.79
CA ALA A 314 14.51 7.98 -12.66
C ALA A 314 15.98 8.10 -12.22
N GLN A 315 16.39 9.30 -11.80
CA GLN A 315 17.72 9.54 -11.21
C GLN A 315 17.87 8.79 -9.89
N SER A 316 16.89 8.91 -8.98
CA SER A 316 16.94 8.21 -7.70
C SER A 316 16.97 6.70 -7.86
N LEU A 317 16.16 6.12 -8.76
CA LEU A 317 16.18 4.67 -9.02
C LEU A 317 17.53 4.21 -9.57
N TYR A 318 18.09 4.93 -10.54
CA TYR A 318 19.43 4.62 -11.06
C TYR A 318 20.48 4.66 -9.95
N CYS A 319 20.44 5.69 -9.09
CA CYS A 319 21.37 5.82 -7.97
C CYS A 319 21.14 4.78 -6.87
N HIS A 320 19.91 4.34 -6.60
CA HIS A 320 19.65 3.22 -5.67
C HIS A 320 20.34 1.94 -6.16
N LEU A 321 20.20 1.60 -7.44
CA LEU A 321 20.86 0.46 -8.05
C LEU A 321 22.39 0.58 -7.95
N LEU A 322 22.93 1.76 -8.27
CA LEU A 322 24.37 2.02 -8.19
C LEU A 322 24.90 1.88 -6.76
N CYS A 323 24.26 2.53 -5.77
CA CYS A 323 24.61 2.41 -4.36
C CYS A 323 24.54 0.95 -3.89
N GLY A 324 23.53 0.19 -4.33
CA GLY A 324 23.40 -1.23 -4.05
C GLY A 324 24.59 -2.04 -4.59
N LEU A 325 25.03 -1.78 -5.82
CA LEU A 325 26.21 -2.45 -6.39
C LEU A 325 27.50 -2.09 -5.64
N LEU A 326 27.66 -0.83 -5.23
CA LEU A 326 28.84 -0.39 -4.46
C LEU A 326 28.88 -1.03 -3.07
N ALA A 327 27.71 -1.22 -2.45
CA ALA A 327 27.57 -1.88 -1.15
C ALA A 327 27.30 -3.40 -1.28
N ALA A 328 27.66 -4.04 -2.40
CA ALA A 328 27.22 -5.41 -2.69
C ALA A 328 27.60 -6.45 -1.61
N GLY A 329 28.73 -6.26 -0.94
CA GLY A 329 29.18 -7.11 0.16
C GLY A 329 28.47 -6.87 1.49
N GLU A 330 27.83 -5.71 1.66
CA GLU A 330 27.14 -5.33 2.91
C GLU A 330 25.63 -5.57 2.85
N VAL A 331 25.05 -5.67 1.64
CA VAL A 331 23.60 -5.81 1.46
C VAL A 331 23.14 -7.19 1.92
N GLN A 332 22.30 -7.21 2.96
CA GLN A 332 21.67 -8.42 3.50
C GLN A 332 20.17 -8.49 3.26
N MET A 333 19.54 -7.41 2.77
CA MET A 333 18.14 -7.45 2.34
C MET A 333 17.90 -6.51 1.16
N VAL A 334 16.97 -6.90 0.30
CA VAL A 334 16.46 -6.05 -0.78
C VAL A 334 15.00 -5.75 -0.49
N SER A 335 14.60 -4.49 -0.50
CA SER A 335 13.23 -4.13 -0.14
C SER A 335 12.66 -2.92 -0.87
N ALA A 336 11.35 -2.83 -0.89
CA ALA A 336 10.60 -1.62 -1.21
C ALA A 336 9.25 -1.63 -0.50
N THR A 337 8.52 -0.52 -0.50
CA THR A 337 7.16 -0.47 0.07
C THR A 337 6.25 -1.51 -0.58
N PHE A 338 6.23 -1.59 -1.91
CA PHE A 338 5.38 -2.49 -2.68
C PHE A 338 6.20 -3.38 -3.61
N ALA A 339 5.73 -4.61 -3.83
CA ALA A 339 6.33 -5.58 -4.75
C ALA A 339 6.61 -4.99 -6.15
N HIS A 340 5.68 -4.17 -6.65
CA HIS A 340 5.82 -3.45 -7.92
C HIS A 340 7.14 -2.69 -8.02
N SER A 341 7.55 -1.98 -6.97
CA SER A 341 8.75 -1.14 -6.99
C SER A 341 10.03 -1.96 -7.13
N VAL A 342 10.09 -3.14 -6.50
CA VAL A 342 11.23 -4.06 -6.65
C VAL A 342 11.26 -4.62 -8.08
N VAL A 343 10.12 -5.07 -8.61
CA VAL A 343 10.04 -5.54 -10.01
C VAL A 343 10.47 -4.44 -10.99
N LEU A 344 9.95 -3.22 -10.82
CA LEU A 344 10.30 -2.07 -11.65
C LEU A 344 11.80 -1.74 -11.57
N ALA A 345 12.39 -1.81 -10.38
CA ALA A 345 13.82 -1.57 -10.20
C ALA A 345 14.66 -2.59 -10.97
N PHE A 346 14.31 -3.87 -10.90
CA PHE A 346 15.04 -4.91 -11.61
C PHE A 346 14.79 -4.90 -13.12
N GLN A 347 13.56 -4.66 -13.58
CA GLN A 347 13.28 -4.42 -15.00
C GLN A 347 14.05 -3.21 -15.55
N THR A 348 14.27 -2.19 -14.72
CA THR A 348 15.12 -1.05 -15.08
C THR A 348 16.58 -1.45 -15.13
N PHE A 349 17.05 -2.21 -14.12
CA PHE A 349 18.41 -2.74 -14.07
C PHE A 349 18.76 -3.54 -15.34
N GLU A 350 17.87 -4.42 -15.82
CA GLU A 350 18.06 -5.18 -17.07
C GLU A 350 18.44 -4.29 -18.27
N ARG A 351 17.99 -3.03 -18.27
CA ARG A 351 18.21 -2.07 -19.37
C ARG A 351 19.43 -1.18 -19.17
N VAL A 352 19.87 -0.97 -17.93
CA VAL A 352 20.89 0.05 -17.59
C VAL A 352 22.13 -0.53 -16.91
N TRP A 353 22.21 -1.85 -16.71
CA TRP A 353 23.33 -2.48 -16.01
C TRP A 353 24.70 -2.18 -16.66
N GLU A 354 24.76 -2.07 -18.00
CA GLU A 354 25.99 -1.73 -18.72
C GLU A 354 26.45 -0.29 -18.41
N GLU A 355 25.49 0.64 -18.32
CA GLU A 355 25.77 2.03 -17.93
C GLU A 355 26.24 2.11 -16.47
N LEU A 356 25.61 1.35 -15.57
CA LEU A 356 26.04 1.24 -14.18
C LEU A 356 27.47 0.71 -14.07
N CYS A 357 27.80 -0.35 -14.81
CA CYS A 357 29.17 -0.86 -14.90
C CYS A 357 30.16 0.19 -15.42
N ALA A 358 29.77 0.98 -16.42
CA ALA A 358 30.61 2.03 -16.98
C ALA A 358 30.86 3.18 -15.97
N ASP A 359 29.85 3.57 -15.19
CA ASP A 359 29.98 4.57 -14.12
C ASP A 359 30.89 4.06 -12.99
N ILE A 360 30.73 2.81 -12.55
CA ILE A 360 31.60 2.16 -11.55
C ILE A 360 33.05 2.11 -12.06
N ARG A 361 33.25 1.68 -13.32
CA ARG A 361 34.59 1.58 -13.93
C ARG A 361 35.29 2.92 -13.97
N ARG A 362 34.58 3.99 -14.35
CA ARG A 362 35.14 5.36 -14.38
C ARG A 362 35.26 6.00 -13.01
N GLY A 363 34.50 5.53 -12.01
CA GLY A 363 34.38 6.20 -10.72
C GLY A 363 33.63 7.52 -10.79
N ALA A 364 32.79 7.71 -11.81
CA ALA A 364 32.11 8.97 -12.06
C ALA A 364 30.73 8.76 -12.68
N LEU A 365 29.73 9.44 -12.13
CA LEU A 365 28.36 9.44 -12.65
C LEU A 365 28.26 10.16 -14.00
N SER A 366 27.50 9.57 -14.92
CA SER A 366 27.11 10.24 -16.15
C SER A 366 26.32 11.53 -15.89
N PRO A 367 26.77 12.70 -16.39
CA PRO A 367 26.11 13.98 -16.16
C PRO A 367 24.78 14.12 -16.90
N THR A 368 24.53 13.30 -17.92
CA THR A 368 23.25 13.26 -18.64
C THR A 368 22.25 12.33 -17.96
N ARG A 369 22.73 11.32 -17.22
CA ARG A 369 21.89 10.35 -16.49
C ARG A 369 21.41 10.93 -15.16
N VAL A 370 22.31 11.58 -14.43
CA VAL A 370 22.02 12.21 -13.13
C VAL A 370 22.35 13.69 -13.25
N THR A 371 21.32 14.53 -13.28
CA THR A 371 21.44 15.98 -13.44
C THR A 371 21.42 16.73 -12.11
N SER A 372 20.83 16.13 -11.05
CA SER A 372 20.73 16.74 -9.73
C SER A 372 22.11 16.91 -9.06
N PRO A 373 22.57 18.15 -8.77
CA PRO A 373 23.89 18.38 -8.17
C PRO A 373 24.07 17.70 -6.80
N ALA A 374 23.03 17.75 -5.95
CA ALA A 374 23.07 17.15 -4.62
C ALA A 374 23.21 15.61 -4.68
N VAL A 375 22.43 14.96 -5.56
CA VAL A 375 22.52 13.52 -5.78
C VAL A 375 23.90 13.15 -6.32
N ARG A 376 24.42 13.90 -7.30
CA ARG A 376 25.75 13.66 -7.86
C ARG A 376 26.84 13.76 -6.81
N GLN A 377 26.81 14.80 -5.98
CA GLN A 377 27.78 14.98 -4.91
C GLN A 377 27.77 13.80 -3.93
N ALA A 378 26.59 13.41 -3.44
CA ALA A 378 26.44 12.32 -2.48
C ALA A 378 26.92 10.97 -3.04
N VAL A 379 26.53 10.64 -4.27
CA VAL A 379 26.90 9.35 -4.89
C VAL A 379 28.35 9.34 -5.36
N SER A 380 28.91 10.48 -5.79
CA SER A 380 30.33 10.57 -6.16
C SER A 380 31.24 10.34 -4.95
N ALA A 381 30.80 10.74 -3.75
CA ALA A 381 31.50 10.42 -2.50
C ALA A 381 31.54 8.91 -2.22
N LEU A 382 30.53 8.15 -2.66
CA LEU A 382 30.48 6.69 -2.51
C LEU A 382 31.29 5.94 -3.56
N LEU A 383 31.42 6.48 -4.77
CA LEU A 383 32.20 5.86 -5.85
C LEU A 383 33.70 5.78 -5.50
N ALA A 384 34.22 6.70 -4.68
CA ALA A 384 35.59 6.70 -4.14
C ALA A 384 36.75 6.58 -5.17
N GLY A 385 36.45 6.65 -6.48
CA GLY A 385 37.40 6.55 -7.58
C GLY A 385 37.04 5.44 -8.59
N PRO A 386 37.84 5.26 -9.66
CA PRO A 386 37.63 4.21 -10.65
C PRO A 386 37.70 2.80 -10.03
N ASN A 387 36.70 1.95 -10.27
CA ASN A 387 36.69 0.57 -9.79
C ASN A 387 36.41 -0.44 -10.93
N PRO A 388 37.39 -0.70 -11.82
CA PRO A 388 37.21 -1.63 -12.94
C PRO A 388 36.92 -3.07 -12.49
N GLU A 389 37.48 -3.49 -11.34
CA GLU A 389 37.32 -4.84 -10.82
C GLU A 389 35.86 -5.15 -10.44
N LEU A 390 35.21 -4.25 -9.70
CA LEU A 390 33.79 -4.37 -9.37
C LEU A 390 32.93 -4.36 -10.64
N ALA A 391 33.22 -3.44 -11.57
CA ALA A 391 32.49 -3.37 -12.84
C ALA A 391 32.62 -4.68 -13.66
N ASP A 392 33.82 -5.26 -13.74
CA ASP A 392 34.04 -6.55 -14.42
C ASP A 392 33.36 -7.71 -13.68
N ALA A 393 33.35 -7.69 -12.35
CA ALA A 393 32.66 -8.70 -11.55
C ALA A 393 31.13 -8.65 -11.76
N VAL A 394 30.53 -7.46 -11.75
CA VAL A 394 29.10 -7.26 -12.04
C VAL A 394 28.79 -7.71 -13.47
N ALA A 395 29.59 -7.29 -14.46
CA ALA A 395 29.38 -7.68 -15.85
C ALA A 395 29.46 -9.19 -16.06
N ARG A 396 30.45 -9.87 -15.46
CA ARG A 396 30.56 -11.34 -15.50
C ARG A 396 29.35 -12.03 -14.88
N ARG A 397 28.86 -11.54 -13.73
CA ARG A 397 27.67 -12.08 -13.07
C ARG A 397 26.45 -11.91 -13.97
N CYS A 398 26.19 -10.70 -14.47
CA CYS A 398 25.06 -10.43 -15.38
C CYS A 398 25.11 -11.31 -16.64
N ALA A 399 26.27 -11.43 -17.29
CA ALA A 399 26.45 -12.25 -18.49
C ALA A 399 26.26 -13.75 -18.23
N GLY A 400 26.51 -14.21 -17.00
CA GLY A 400 26.29 -15.60 -16.59
C GLY A 400 24.82 -15.94 -16.27
N LEU A 401 23.93 -14.94 -16.18
CA LEU A 401 22.51 -15.19 -15.88
C LEU A 401 21.75 -15.62 -17.12
N SER A 402 20.89 -16.62 -16.96
CA SER A 402 19.90 -16.99 -17.97
C SER A 402 18.59 -16.25 -17.68
N ASN A 403 18.18 -15.36 -18.59
CA ASN A 403 16.94 -14.59 -18.48
C ASN A 403 16.80 -13.84 -17.13
N TRP A 404 17.89 -13.36 -16.53
CA TRP A 404 17.88 -12.64 -15.23
C TRP A 404 17.37 -13.43 -14.02
N TYR A 405 17.24 -14.76 -14.13
CA TYR A 405 16.82 -15.61 -13.02
C TYR A 405 17.86 -15.55 -11.89
N GLY A 406 17.42 -15.29 -10.65
CA GLY A 406 18.31 -15.20 -9.50
C GLY A 406 19.29 -14.02 -9.55
N VAL A 407 18.96 -12.94 -10.28
CA VAL A 407 19.82 -11.74 -10.35
C VAL A 407 20.12 -11.16 -8.98
N ILE A 408 19.18 -11.23 -8.02
CA ILE A 408 19.37 -10.68 -6.67
C ILE A 408 20.49 -11.43 -5.93
N PRO A 409 20.41 -12.75 -5.68
CA PRO A 409 21.49 -13.46 -5.01
C PRO A 409 22.80 -13.48 -5.81
N ALA A 410 22.75 -13.35 -7.15
CA ALA A 410 23.96 -13.25 -7.97
C ALA A 410 24.74 -11.95 -7.72
N LEU A 411 24.05 -10.81 -7.60
CA LEU A 411 24.69 -9.51 -7.37
C LEU A 411 24.94 -9.23 -5.89
N TRP A 412 24.02 -9.64 -5.01
CA TRP A 412 24.08 -9.46 -3.56
C TRP A 412 24.09 -10.82 -2.86
N PRO A 413 25.25 -11.51 -2.81
CA PRO A 413 25.34 -12.88 -2.29
C PRO A 413 25.02 -13.01 -0.80
N ASN A 414 25.09 -11.91 -0.05
CA ASN A 414 24.77 -11.87 1.38
C ASN A 414 23.28 -11.59 1.67
N ALA A 415 22.47 -11.34 0.63
CA ALA A 415 21.04 -11.11 0.78
C ALA A 415 20.36 -12.34 1.41
N LYS A 416 19.56 -12.12 2.46
CA LYS A 416 18.84 -13.14 3.21
C LYS A 416 17.41 -13.30 2.73
N TYR A 417 16.79 -12.21 2.27
CA TYR A 417 15.40 -12.20 1.80
C TYR A 417 15.09 -10.95 0.96
N VAL A 418 13.98 -11.01 0.24
CA VAL A 418 13.35 -9.86 -0.42
C VAL A 418 12.10 -9.46 0.36
N TYR A 419 11.93 -8.17 0.64
CA TYR A 419 10.93 -7.66 1.57
C TYR A 419 10.05 -6.56 0.98
N GLY A 420 8.74 -6.61 1.24
CA GLY A 420 7.81 -5.56 0.83
C GLY A 420 6.35 -6.02 0.91
N ILE A 421 5.41 -5.11 0.61
CA ILE A 421 3.99 -5.47 0.55
C ILE A 421 3.75 -6.27 -0.74
N MET A 422 3.36 -7.52 -0.58
CA MET A 422 3.18 -8.52 -1.66
C MET A 422 1.78 -9.12 -1.71
N THR A 423 0.86 -8.67 -0.85
CA THR A 423 -0.54 -9.16 -0.76
C THR A 423 -1.51 -8.30 -1.55
N GLY A 424 -2.72 -8.81 -1.80
CA GLY A 424 -3.78 -8.10 -2.54
C GLY A 424 -3.33 -7.80 -3.97
N SER A 425 -3.52 -6.55 -4.41
CA SER A 425 -3.11 -6.03 -5.73
C SER A 425 -1.67 -6.35 -6.17
N MET A 426 -0.80 -6.62 -5.19
CA MET A 426 0.63 -6.85 -5.37
C MET A 426 0.99 -8.32 -5.61
N GLU A 427 0.08 -9.24 -5.33
CA GLU A 427 0.30 -10.69 -5.44
C GLU A 427 0.68 -11.09 -6.89
N HIS A 428 0.12 -10.38 -7.88
CA HIS A 428 0.49 -10.52 -9.30
C HIS A 428 2.01 -10.44 -9.54
N TYR A 429 2.74 -9.60 -8.80
CA TYR A 429 4.18 -9.42 -8.99
C TYR A 429 5.02 -10.52 -8.34
N VAL A 430 4.44 -11.36 -7.49
CA VAL A 430 5.17 -12.37 -6.70
C VAL A 430 5.87 -13.37 -7.62
N LYS A 431 5.23 -13.80 -8.72
CA LYS A 431 5.87 -14.69 -9.70
C LYS A 431 7.17 -14.09 -10.27
N LYS A 432 7.13 -12.82 -10.67
CA LYS A 432 8.32 -12.12 -11.22
C LYS A 432 9.36 -11.84 -10.13
N LEU A 433 8.94 -11.58 -8.90
CA LEU A 433 9.86 -11.46 -7.77
C LEU A 433 10.57 -12.77 -7.47
N ARG A 434 9.88 -13.91 -7.46
CA ARG A 434 10.52 -15.23 -7.29
C ARG A 434 11.57 -15.48 -8.37
N HIS A 435 11.28 -15.06 -9.60
CA HIS A 435 12.24 -15.13 -10.70
C HIS A 435 13.54 -14.35 -10.40
N TYR A 436 13.44 -13.10 -9.96
CA TYR A 436 14.64 -12.30 -9.61
C TYR A 436 15.32 -12.76 -8.31
N ALA A 437 14.54 -13.19 -7.32
CA ALA A 437 15.00 -13.66 -6.02
C ALA A 437 15.67 -15.04 -6.10
N GLY A 438 15.33 -15.84 -7.11
CA GLY A 438 15.81 -17.22 -7.24
C GLY A 438 15.37 -18.05 -6.03
N GLY A 439 16.34 -18.46 -5.21
CA GLY A 439 16.09 -19.22 -3.97
C GLY A 439 15.86 -18.37 -2.72
N LEU A 440 15.93 -17.04 -2.79
CA LEU A 440 15.74 -16.19 -1.62
C LEU A 440 14.26 -16.18 -1.17
N PRO A 441 14.00 -16.25 0.15
CA PRO A 441 12.67 -16.04 0.71
C PRO A 441 12.06 -14.69 0.30
N LEU A 442 10.77 -14.71 -0.03
CA LEU A 442 9.95 -13.53 -0.22
C LEU A 442 9.14 -13.29 1.05
N VAL A 443 9.41 -12.19 1.74
CA VAL A 443 8.82 -11.88 3.05
C VAL A 443 7.83 -10.73 2.90
N ALA A 444 6.55 -11.01 3.17
CA ALA A 444 5.50 -9.98 3.18
C ALA A 444 5.74 -8.98 4.32
N ALA A 445 5.65 -7.69 4.01
CA ALA A 445 5.74 -6.61 4.98
C ALA A 445 4.49 -6.50 5.87
N GLU A 446 4.43 -5.48 6.72
CA GLU A 446 3.33 -5.28 7.65
C GLU A 446 2.04 -4.79 6.96
N TYR A 447 0.92 -4.87 7.67
CA TYR A 447 -0.38 -4.38 7.20
C TYR A 447 -0.73 -3.03 7.82
N GLY A 448 -0.97 -2.04 6.96
CA GLY A 448 -1.40 -0.70 7.35
C GLY A 448 -1.93 0.13 6.20
N ALA A 449 -2.41 1.32 6.55
CA ALA A 449 -2.92 2.33 5.64
C ALA A 449 -2.38 3.73 6.02
N SER A 450 -2.78 4.76 5.27
CA SER A 450 -2.37 6.14 5.61
C SER A 450 -3.02 6.62 6.92
N GLU A 451 -4.15 6.03 7.28
CA GLU A 451 -4.90 6.24 8.51
C GLU A 451 -4.23 5.65 9.76
N GLY A 452 -3.34 4.67 9.56
CA GLY A 452 -2.59 4.02 10.63
C GLY A 452 -2.19 2.57 10.29
N TRP A 453 -1.26 2.03 11.06
CA TRP A 453 -0.89 0.62 10.96
C TRP A 453 -1.84 -0.27 11.77
N ILE A 454 -1.92 -1.54 11.39
CA ILE A 454 -2.93 -2.48 11.93
C ILE A 454 -2.26 -3.74 12.47
N GLY A 455 -1.47 -4.43 11.64
CA GLY A 455 -0.96 -5.75 11.99
C GLY A 455 0.50 -5.98 11.59
N ALA A 456 1.22 -6.68 12.47
CA ALA A 456 2.58 -7.14 12.23
C ALA A 456 2.58 -8.51 11.51
N ASN A 457 3.60 -8.76 10.69
CA ASN A 457 3.86 -10.11 10.19
C ASN A 457 4.73 -10.85 11.21
N VAL A 458 4.12 -11.82 11.92
CA VAL A 458 4.79 -12.65 12.93
C VAL A 458 5.10 -14.07 12.43
N GLU A 459 4.70 -14.38 11.19
CA GLU A 459 4.94 -15.65 10.51
C GLU A 459 5.75 -15.39 9.22
N PRO A 460 6.98 -14.84 9.31
CA PRO A 460 7.74 -14.34 8.17
C PRO A 460 8.16 -15.42 7.15
N ALA A 461 8.15 -16.69 7.54
CA ALA A 461 8.42 -17.83 6.67
C ALA A 461 7.23 -18.20 5.77
N ALA A 462 6.02 -17.72 6.09
CA ALA A 462 4.85 -18.00 5.28
C ALA A 462 4.99 -17.36 3.89
N PRO A 463 4.62 -18.07 2.80
CA PRO A 463 4.68 -17.48 1.47
C PRO A 463 3.70 -16.29 1.35
N PRO A 464 4.00 -15.30 0.48
CA PRO A 464 3.19 -14.09 0.34
C PRO A 464 1.68 -14.33 0.16
N GLU A 465 1.28 -15.36 -0.58
CA GLU A 465 -0.11 -15.70 -0.89
C GLU A 465 -0.90 -16.18 0.34
N SER A 466 -0.20 -16.68 1.37
CA SER A 466 -0.78 -17.10 2.64
C SER A 466 -0.41 -16.18 3.80
N ALA A 467 0.22 -15.04 3.53
CA ALA A 467 0.64 -14.12 4.57
C ALA A 467 -0.57 -13.66 5.40
N THR A 468 -0.38 -13.63 6.72
CA THR A 468 -1.37 -13.11 7.66
C THR A 468 -0.72 -12.08 8.57
N PHE A 469 -1.52 -11.13 9.05
CA PHE A 469 -1.06 -10.00 9.83
C PHE A 469 -1.75 -10.00 11.18
N THR A 470 -0.97 -10.14 12.24
CA THR A 470 -1.48 -10.21 13.60
C THR A 470 -1.67 -8.80 14.14
N VAL A 471 -2.90 -8.47 14.52
CA VAL A 471 -3.25 -7.11 14.98
C VAL A 471 -2.56 -6.80 16.31
N LEU A 472 -1.90 -5.64 16.39
CA LEU A 472 -1.37 -5.14 17.66
C LEU A 472 -2.49 -4.43 18.42
N PRO A 473 -2.89 -4.88 19.61
CA PRO A 473 -4.08 -4.36 20.29
C PRO A 473 -3.89 -2.99 20.98
N ASP A 474 -2.68 -2.42 21.00
CA ASP A 474 -2.37 -1.19 21.73
C ASP A 474 -2.07 0.05 20.87
N ILE A 475 -1.96 -0.14 19.56
CA ILE A 475 -1.67 0.95 18.60
C ILE A 475 -2.92 1.74 18.18
N GLY A 476 -4.10 1.21 18.46
CA GLY A 476 -5.40 1.77 18.10
C GLY A 476 -6.52 0.89 18.61
N TYR A 477 -7.75 1.41 18.63
CA TYR A 477 -8.94 0.63 18.96
C TYR A 477 -9.60 0.15 17.67
N PHE A 478 -9.82 -1.17 17.56
CA PHE A 478 -10.27 -1.84 16.34
C PHE A 478 -11.65 -2.47 16.53
N GLU A 479 -12.52 -2.19 15.58
CA GLU A 479 -13.82 -2.83 15.42
C GLU A 479 -13.91 -3.45 14.03
N PHE A 480 -14.83 -4.39 13.84
CA PHE A 480 -14.97 -5.15 12.60
C PHE A 480 -16.44 -5.26 12.20
N ILE A 481 -16.80 -4.77 11.01
CA ILE A 481 -18.16 -4.90 10.49
C ILE A 481 -18.27 -6.26 9.79
N PRO A 482 -19.13 -7.19 10.23
CA PRO A 482 -19.30 -8.48 9.56
C PRO A 482 -19.83 -8.32 8.13
N LEU A 483 -19.20 -9.01 7.17
CA LEU A 483 -19.61 -9.02 5.77
C LEU A 483 -20.19 -10.40 5.44
N ARG A 484 -21.51 -10.54 5.58
CA ARG A 484 -22.23 -11.75 5.19
C ARG A 484 -22.71 -11.66 3.74
N PRO A 485 -22.42 -12.66 2.89
CA PRO A 485 -23.06 -12.74 1.57
C PRO A 485 -24.56 -12.96 1.75
N GLY A 486 -25.40 -12.00 1.31
CA GLY A 486 -26.84 -12.23 1.15
C GLY A 486 -27.80 -11.64 2.19
N CYS A 487 -27.64 -10.37 2.59
CA CYS A 487 -28.77 -9.61 3.15
C CYS A 487 -29.10 -8.42 2.24
N ALA A 488 -30.25 -8.51 1.56
CA ALA A 488 -30.84 -7.43 0.81
C ALA A 488 -30.94 -6.16 1.67
N ALA A 489 -30.37 -5.05 1.21
CA ALA A 489 -30.67 -3.71 1.67
C ALA A 489 -30.85 -2.80 0.44
N ALA A 490 -31.79 -1.87 0.56
CA ALA A 490 -32.46 -1.06 -0.47
C ALA A 490 -31.59 -0.50 -1.61
N PRO A 491 -32.16 -0.21 -2.80
CA PRO A 491 -31.43 0.36 -3.92
C PRO A 491 -30.97 1.78 -3.59
N GLY A 492 -29.68 1.90 -3.27
CA GLY A 492 -28.94 3.15 -3.11
C GLY A 492 -27.46 2.86 -3.39
N PRO A 493 -26.69 3.84 -3.87
CA PRO A 493 -25.30 3.64 -4.32
C PRO A 493 -24.31 3.17 -3.22
N ASP A 494 -24.72 3.12 -1.94
CA ASP A 494 -23.92 2.66 -0.79
C ASP A 494 -24.39 1.33 -0.15
N ALA A 495 -25.47 0.71 -0.65
CA ALA A 495 -26.10 -0.44 -0.02
C ALA A 495 -25.56 -1.78 -0.55
N CYS A 496 -24.61 -2.41 0.15
CA CYS A 496 -24.10 -3.73 -0.25
C CYS A 496 -23.92 -4.76 0.88
N TYR A 497 -24.09 -4.38 2.15
CA TYR A 497 -24.14 -5.29 3.29
C TYR A 497 -25.09 -4.66 4.31
N GLY A 498 -26.01 -5.44 4.91
CA GLY A 498 -26.85 -4.92 6.00
C GLY A 498 -25.97 -4.32 7.10
N GLU A 499 -26.37 -3.17 7.65
CA GLU A 499 -25.67 -2.45 8.73
C GLU A 499 -25.58 -3.34 9.99
N SER A 500 -24.68 -4.31 9.96
CA SER A 500 -24.38 -5.17 11.10
C SER A 500 -23.55 -4.34 12.07
N GLU A 501 -23.91 -4.39 13.34
CA GLU A 501 -23.18 -3.69 14.39
C GLU A 501 -21.71 -4.18 14.42
N PRO A 502 -20.72 -3.27 14.44
CA PRO A 502 -19.32 -3.68 14.54
C PRO A 502 -19.02 -4.47 15.80
N VAL A 503 -18.29 -5.57 15.64
CA VAL A 503 -17.80 -6.40 16.74
C VAL A 503 -16.40 -5.98 17.16
N GLY A 504 -16.00 -6.24 18.41
CA GLY A 504 -14.66 -5.89 18.91
C GLY A 504 -13.56 -6.78 18.33
N LEU A 505 -12.30 -6.39 18.53
CA LEU A 505 -11.12 -7.12 18.06
C LEU A 505 -11.13 -8.62 18.39
N THR A 506 -11.58 -9.00 19.58
CA THR A 506 -11.58 -10.38 20.08
C THR A 506 -12.88 -11.14 19.82
N ASP A 507 -13.89 -10.47 19.25
CA ASP A 507 -15.23 -11.02 19.01
C ASP A 507 -15.42 -11.50 17.56
N VAL A 508 -14.39 -11.36 16.73
CA VAL A 508 -14.40 -11.84 15.35
C VAL A 508 -14.33 -13.37 15.30
N VAL A 509 -14.77 -13.95 14.19
CA VAL A 509 -14.83 -15.41 13.99
C VAL A 509 -13.89 -15.83 12.88
N ALA A 510 -13.09 -16.88 13.11
CA ALA A 510 -12.18 -17.42 12.11
C ALA A 510 -12.95 -17.89 10.86
N GLY A 511 -12.42 -17.59 9.68
CA GLY A 511 -13.02 -17.89 8.38
C GLY A 511 -13.95 -16.80 7.84
N GLU A 512 -14.49 -15.94 8.71
CA GLU A 512 -15.44 -14.89 8.33
C GLU A 512 -14.73 -13.65 7.76
N HIS A 513 -15.49 -12.86 7.00
CA HIS A 513 -15.03 -11.63 6.35
C HIS A 513 -15.55 -10.40 7.08
N TYR A 514 -14.71 -9.38 7.18
CA TYR A 514 -15.02 -8.14 7.87
C TYR A 514 -14.48 -6.92 7.14
N GLU A 515 -15.17 -5.79 7.28
CA GLU A 515 -14.59 -4.47 7.01
C GLU A 515 -13.93 -3.94 8.28
N VAL A 516 -12.69 -3.46 8.16
CA VAL A 516 -11.93 -2.92 9.28
C VAL A 516 -12.42 -1.51 9.64
N VAL A 517 -12.68 -1.30 10.93
CA VAL A 517 -13.01 -0.01 11.53
C VAL A 517 -11.95 0.32 12.58
N MET A 518 -11.44 1.54 12.57
CA MET A 518 -10.37 1.93 13.50
C MET A 518 -10.64 3.27 14.18
N THR A 519 -10.17 3.37 15.43
CA THR A 519 -10.11 4.60 16.21
C THR A 519 -8.66 4.85 16.62
N THR A 520 -8.13 6.04 16.34
CA THR A 520 -6.71 6.36 16.49
C THR A 520 -6.46 7.51 17.46
N PHE A 521 -5.24 7.58 17.99
CA PHE A 521 -4.81 8.72 18.83
C PHE A 521 -4.84 10.05 18.08
N ALA A 522 -4.70 10.03 16.75
CA ALA A 522 -4.69 11.21 15.89
C ALA A 522 -6.08 11.74 15.51
N GLY A 523 -7.16 11.22 16.12
CA GLY A 523 -8.50 11.81 15.97
C GLY A 523 -9.36 11.23 14.86
N LEU A 524 -9.05 10.01 14.41
CA LEU A 524 -10.01 9.20 13.65
C LEU A 524 -10.84 8.39 14.64
N TYR A 525 -12.18 8.45 14.54
CA TYR A 525 -13.09 7.78 15.46
C TYR A 525 -14.07 6.90 14.69
N ARG A 526 -14.14 5.62 15.05
CA ARG A 526 -14.93 4.57 14.36
C ARG A 526 -14.86 4.73 12.83
N TYR A 527 -13.65 4.98 12.34
CA TYR A 527 -13.39 5.31 10.95
C TYR A 527 -13.39 4.03 10.12
N ARG A 528 -14.24 3.99 9.11
CA ARG A 528 -14.36 2.90 8.15
C ARG A 528 -13.21 2.94 7.16
N LEU A 529 -12.30 1.97 7.27
CA LEU A 529 -11.12 1.92 6.41
C LEU A 529 -11.47 1.56 4.96
N GLY A 530 -12.52 0.75 4.80
CA GLY A 530 -12.95 0.17 3.52
C GLY A 530 -12.11 -1.03 3.08
N ASP A 531 -11.18 -1.48 3.91
CA ASP A 531 -10.41 -2.71 3.70
C ASP A 531 -11.24 -3.91 4.18
N VAL A 532 -11.32 -4.92 3.31
CA VAL A 532 -11.96 -6.20 3.59
C VAL A 532 -10.88 -7.21 3.97
N VAL A 533 -11.06 -7.85 5.12
CA VAL A 533 -10.14 -8.86 5.66
C VAL A 533 -10.90 -10.13 5.99
N ARG A 534 -10.21 -11.27 5.87
CA ARG A 534 -10.67 -12.56 6.39
C ARG A 534 -9.89 -12.90 7.64
N VAL A 535 -10.56 -13.34 8.70
CA VAL A 535 -9.87 -13.81 9.91
C VAL A 535 -9.28 -15.20 9.63
N ALA A 536 -7.97 -15.30 9.52
CA ALA A 536 -7.28 -16.56 9.22
C ALA A 536 -7.13 -17.46 10.46
N GLY A 537 -7.23 -16.87 11.65
CA GLY A 537 -7.05 -17.55 12.94
C GLY A 537 -6.69 -16.52 14.00
N PHE A 538 -6.03 -16.97 15.07
CA PHE A 538 -5.64 -16.12 16.20
C PHE A 538 -4.20 -16.39 16.60
N HIS A 539 -3.54 -15.35 17.10
CA HIS A 539 -2.31 -15.45 17.88
C HIS A 539 -2.65 -15.07 19.32
N ASN A 540 -2.59 -16.01 20.25
CA ASN A 540 -3.21 -15.86 21.57
C ASN A 540 -4.68 -15.39 21.44
N ALA A 541 -5.04 -14.21 21.95
CA ALA A 541 -6.40 -13.68 21.88
C ALA A 541 -6.62 -12.65 20.74
N THR A 542 -5.59 -12.26 19.99
CA THR A 542 -5.72 -11.27 18.89
C THR A 542 -5.86 -11.97 17.53
N PRO A 543 -6.69 -11.46 16.59
CA PRO A 543 -6.88 -12.10 15.30
C PRO A 543 -5.68 -11.94 14.37
N LYS A 544 -5.49 -12.95 13.53
CA LYS A 544 -4.62 -12.93 12.34
C LYS A 544 -5.46 -12.59 11.12
N LEU A 545 -5.17 -11.47 10.48
CA LEU A 545 -5.93 -10.96 9.34
C LEU A 545 -5.26 -11.35 8.02
N LYS A 546 -6.03 -11.91 7.09
CA LYS A 546 -5.65 -12.01 5.68
C LYS A 546 -6.34 -10.89 4.92
N PHE A 547 -5.57 -10.00 4.29
CA PHE A 547 -6.11 -8.97 3.42
C PHE A 547 -6.79 -9.61 2.21
N VAL A 548 -8.00 -9.15 1.87
CA VAL A 548 -8.77 -9.64 0.71
C VAL A 548 -8.80 -8.57 -0.37
N CYS A 549 -9.47 -7.45 -0.13
CA CYS A 549 -9.62 -6.39 -1.12
C CYS A 549 -10.01 -5.05 -0.46
N ARG A 550 -10.15 -4.01 -1.28
CA ARG A 550 -10.75 -2.73 -0.87
C ARG A 550 -12.18 -2.65 -1.43
N ARG A 551 -13.17 -2.43 -0.56
CA ARG A 551 -14.62 -2.57 -0.84
C ARG A 551 -15.14 -1.78 -2.06
N ASN A 552 -14.51 -0.65 -2.41
CA ASN A 552 -14.97 0.25 -3.48
C ASN A 552 -14.18 0.11 -4.79
N LEU A 553 -13.40 -0.96 -4.97
CA LEU A 553 -12.62 -1.24 -6.18
C LEU A 553 -13.05 -2.60 -6.78
N ALA A 554 -14.29 -2.67 -7.26
CA ALA A 554 -14.85 -3.84 -7.94
C ALA A 554 -15.32 -3.48 -9.36
N LEU A 555 -15.29 -4.46 -10.27
CA LEU A 555 -16.02 -4.39 -11.53
C LEU A 555 -17.49 -4.76 -11.27
N SER A 556 -18.40 -3.94 -11.80
CA SER A 556 -19.85 -4.15 -11.67
C SER A 556 -20.56 -3.43 -12.80
N ILE A 557 -21.52 -4.10 -13.46
CA ILE A 557 -22.35 -3.52 -14.53
C ILE A 557 -23.84 -3.63 -14.18
N ASN A 558 -24.25 -4.80 -13.68
CA ASN A 558 -25.62 -5.13 -13.29
C ASN A 558 -25.64 -5.58 -11.82
N ILE A 559 -26.00 -6.85 -11.55
CA ILE A 559 -26.00 -7.44 -10.20
C ILE A 559 -24.62 -8.00 -9.80
N ASP A 560 -23.72 -8.13 -10.77
CA ASP A 560 -22.38 -8.68 -10.63
C ASP A 560 -21.49 -7.78 -9.77
N LYS A 561 -20.62 -8.41 -8.98
CA LYS A 561 -19.61 -7.72 -8.15
C LYS A 561 -18.32 -8.51 -8.15
N ASN A 562 -17.46 -8.23 -9.12
CA ASN A 562 -16.16 -8.87 -9.23
C ASN A 562 -15.09 -8.02 -8.57
N SER A 563 -14.46 -8.56 -7.53
CA SER A 563 -13.38 -7.92 -6.82
C SER A 563 -12.09 -7.89 -7.64
N GLU A 564 -11.09 -7.15 -7.15
CA GLU A 564 -9.73 -7.20 -7.66
C GLU A 564 -9.14 -8.62 -7.66
N GLN A 565 -9.50 -9.43 -6.66
CA GLN A 565 -9.05 -10.83 -6.57
C GLN A 565 -9.67 -11.68 -7.68
N ASP A 566 -10.96 -11.50 -7.99
CA ASP A 566 -11.64 -12.24 -9.05
C ASP A 566 -11.02 -11.92 -10.42
N LEU A 567 -10.71 -10.64 -10.67
CA LEU A 567 -9.99 -10.23 -11.88
C LEU A 567 -8.60 -10.86 -11.95
N GLN A 568 -7.85 -10.89 -10.85
CA GLN A 568 -6.52 -11.52 -10.82
C GLN A 568 -6.61 -13.01 -11.18
N LEU A 569 -7.52 -13.75 -10.53
CA LEU A 569 -7.72 -15.18 -10.79
C LEU A 569 -8.09 -15.43 -12.25
N ALA A 570 -8.94 -14.58 -12.83
CA ALA A 570 -9.34 -14.68 -14.22
C ALA A 570 -8.16 -14.45 -15.20
N VAL A 571 -7.34 -13.43 -14.94
CA VAL A 571 -6.13 -13.14 -15.73
C VAL A 571 -5.11 -14.27 -15.62
N ASP A 572 -4.87 -14.79 -14.41
CA ASP A 572 -3.90 -15.85 -14.16
C ASP A 572 -4.33 -17.17 -14.84
N ALA A 573 -5.63 -17.51 -14.80
CA ALA A 573 -6.19 -18.68 -15.48
C ALA A 573 -6.03 -18.59 -17.00
N ALA A 574 -6.40 -17.45 -17.59
CA ALA A 574 -6.27 -17.21 -19.02
C ALA A 574 -4.81 -17.23 -19.49
N ALA A 575 -3.91 -16.58 -18.75
CA ALA A 575 -2.50 -16.53 -19.05
C ALA A 575 -1.83 -17.91 -18.98
N ALA A 576 -2.15 -18.70 -17.94
CA ALA A 576 -1.60 -20.04 -17.77
C ALA A 576 -1.99 -20.98 -18.93
N LYS A 577 -3.21 -20.84 -19.46
CA LYS A 577 -3.75 -21.73 -20.49
C LYS A 577 -3.31 -21.36 -21.90
N PHE A 578 -3.29 -20.07 -22.24
CA PHE A 578 -3.11 -19.63 -23.62
C PHE A 578 -1.81 -18.86 -23.89
N LEU A 579 -1.23 -18.19 -22.89
CA LEU A 579 -0.03 -17.38 -23.09
C LEU A 579 1.27 -18.16 -22.79
N ALA A 580 1.21 -19.09 -21.82
CA ALA A 580 2.39 -19.83 -21.39
C ALA A 580 3.05 -20.67 -22.50
N ALA A 581 2.25 -21.29 -23.39
CA ALA A 581 2.76 -22.10 -24.50
C ALA A 581 3.55 -21.27 -25.53
N GLU A 582 3.20 -19.99 -25.69
CA GLU A 582 3.88 -19.06 -26.60
C GLU A 582 5.05 -18.31 -25.94
N LYS A 583 5.39 -18.66 -24.68
CA LYS A 583 6.37 -17.94 -23.86
C LYS A 583 6.00 -16.46 -23.65
N LEU A 584 4.71 -16.15 -23.73
CA LEU A 584 4.17 -14.84 -23.43
C LEU A 584 3.87 -14.75 -21.93
N GLU A 585 4.24 -13.61 -21.35
CA GLU A 585 3.98 -13.31 -19.95
C GLU A 585 3.23 -11.98 -19.85
N VAL A 586 2.21 -11.95 -18.99
CA VAL A 586 1.56 -10.71 -18.58
C VAL A 586 2.53 -9.90 -17.74
N VAL A 587 2.92 -8.73 -18.23
CA VAL A 587 3.79 -7.76 -17.54
C VAL A 587 3.00 -7.00 -16.50
N ASP A 588 1.81 -6.53 -16.88
CA ASP A 588 0.85 -5.88 -15.99
C ASP A 588 -0.54 -5.85 -16.66
N TYR A 589 -1.59 -5.58 -15.89
CA TYR A 589 -2.97 -5.54 -16.40
C TYR A 589 -3.88 -4.58 -15.61
N THR A 590 -4.98 -4.18 -16.21
CA THR A 590 -6.03 -3.38 -15.57
C THR A 590 -7.38 -3.65 -16.22
N SER A 591 -8.47 -3.12 -15.67
CA SER A 591 -9.82 -3.31 -16.20
C SER A 591 -10.66 -2.04 -16.14
N HIS A 592 -11.78 -2.07 -16.86
CA HIS A 592 -12.79 -1.03 -16.88
C HIS A 592 -14.17 -1.67 -17.12
N ALA A 593 -15.21 -1.19 -16.44
CA ALA A 593 -16.59 -1.49 -16.80
C ALA A 593 -17.06 -0.45 -17.83
N ASP A 594 -17.12 -0.85 -19.09
CA ASP A 594 -17.53 0.02 -20.19
C ASP A 594 -19.06 0.01 -20.33
N MET A 595 -19.65 1.16 -19.95
CA MET A 595 -21.09 1.43 -20.03
C MET A 595 -21.44 2.32 -21.23
N SER A 596 -20.54 2.46 -22.21
CA SER A 596 -20.81 3.22 -23.44
C SER A 596 -21.65 2.44 -24.46
N SER A 597 -21.72 1.12 -24.31
CA SER A 597 -22.57 0.20 -25.07
C SER A 597 -23.73 -0.29 -24.22
N ASP A 598 -24.79 -0.77 -24.88
CA ASP A 598 -25.93 -1.42 -24.25
C ASP A 598 -26.16 -2.82 -24.89
N PRO A 599 -26.00 -3.92 -24.13
CA PRO A 599 -25.56 -3.97 -22.74
C PRO A 599 -24.08 -3.56 -22.58
N GLY A 600 -23.75 -2.96 -21.43
CA GLY A 600 -22.35 -2.67 -21.09
C GLY A 600 -21.53 -3.96 -20.92
N HIS A 601 -20.20 -3.86 -20.98
CA HIS A 601 -19.31 -5.01 -20.88
C HIS A 601 -17.99 -4.70 -20.14
N TYR A 602 -17.29 -5.74 -19.69
CA TYR A 602 -15.98 -5.60 -19.08
C TYR A 602 -14.91 -5.45 -20.17
N VAL A 603 -14.00 -4.50 -19.98
CA VAL A 603 -12.78 -4.36 -20.78
C VAL A 603 -11.59 -4.67 -19.90
N VAL A 604 -10.75 -5.63 -20.30
CA VAL A 604 -9.52 -5.98 -19.61
C VAL A 604 -8.34 -5.62 -20.50
N PHE A 605 -7.43 -4.82 -19.98
CA PHE A 605 -6.23 -4.38 -20.68
C PHE A 605 -5.01 -5.17 -20.17
N VAL A 606 -4.24 -5.75 -21.08
CA VAL A 606 -3.09 -6.60 -20.76
C VAL A 606 -1.85 -6.12 -21.51
N GLU A 607 -0.77 -5.84 -20.80
CA GLU A 607 0.56 -5.62 -21.39
C GLU A 607 1.36 -6.93 -21.34
N LEU A 608 1.94 -7.34 -22.47
CA LEU A 608 2.75 -8.55 -22.59
C LEU A 608 4.26 -8.25 -22.65
N ASN A 609 5.07 -9.26 -22.36
CA ASN A 609 6.54 -9.17 -22.40
C ASN A 609 7.11 -9.03 -23.83
N ALA A 610 6.42 -9.59 -24.83
CA ALA A 610 6.73 -9.46 -26.26
C ALA A 610 5.82 -8.42 -26.94
N ALA A 611 6.15 -8.03 -28.18
CA ALA A 611 5.28 -7.11 -28.90
C ALA A 611 3.94 -7.80 -29.22
N ALA A 612 2.83 -7.06 -29.09
CA ALA A 612 1.50 -7.60 -29.36
C ALA A 612 1.35 -8.16 -30.79
N ALA A 613 2.16 -7.67 -31.74
CA ALA A 613 2.23 -8.18 -33.11
C ALA A 613 2.71 -9.64 -33.17
N ASP A 614 3.58 -10.06 -32.25
CA ASP A 614 4.24 -11.37 -32.25
C ASP A 614 3.36 -12.48 -31.63
N ALA A 615 2.28 -12.10 -30.92
CA ALA A 615 1.35 -13.03 -30.30
C ALA A 615 0.30 -13.54 -31.30
N SER A 616 0.03 -14.86 -31.27
CA SER A 616 -0.98 -15.49 -32.12
C SER A 616 -2.37 -14.93 -31.86
N ALA A 617 -3.11 -14.61 -32.92
CA ALA A 617 -4.50 -14.16 -32.79
C ALA A 617 -5.39 -15.22 -32.14
N ASP A 618 -5.17 -16.50 -32.44
CA ASP A 618 -5.94 -17.60 -31.87
C ASP A 618 -5.67 -17.78 -30.38
N ALA A 619 -4.40 -17.64 -29.95
CA ALA A 619 -4.06 -17.70 -28.53
C ALA A 619 -4.64 -16.53 -27.76
N LEU A 620 -4.62 -15.31 -28.34
CA LEU A 620 -5.22 -14.13 -27.71
C LEU A 620 -6.74 -14.21 -27.65
N GLN A 621 -7.40 -14.75 -28.69
CA GLN A 621 -8.84 -15.00 -28.67
C GLN A 621 -9.19 -16.05 -27.61
N GLY A 622 -8.46 -17.16 -27.56
CA GLY A 622 -8.64 -18.18 -26.52
C GLY A 622 -8.40 -17.64 -25.11
N CYS A 623 -7.42 -16.74 -24.95
CA CYS A 623 -7.17 -16.00 -23.71
C CYS A 623 -8.36 -15.11 -23.34
N CYS A 624 -8.95 -14.39 -24.29
CA CYS A 624 -10.15 -13.58 -24.06
C CYS A 624 -11.33 -14.44 -23.61
N ASP A 625 -11.52 -15.60 -24.24
CA ASP A 625 -12.61 -16.52 -23.90
C ASP A 625 -12.43 -17.17 -22.53
N GLU A 626 -11.20 -17.55 -22.17
CA GLU A 626 -10.94 -18.09 -20.83
C GLU A 626 -11.13 -17.02 -19.76
N LEU A 627 -10.72 -15.79 -20.05
CA LEU A 627 -10.88 -14.66 -19.14
C LEU A 627 -12.35 -14.40 -18.81
N ASP A 628 -13.24 -14.42 -19.82
CA ASP A 628 -14.70 -14.30 -19.62
C ASP A 628 -15.26 -15.49 -18.80
N ARG A 629 -14.81 -16.73 -19.08
CA ARG A 629 -15.26 -17.92 -18.33
C ARG A 629 -14.78 -17.97 -16.88
N ALA A 630 -13.61 -17.42 -16.61
CA ALA A 630 -12.97 -17.55 -15.30
C ALA A 630 -13.60 -16.65 -14.21
N PHE A 631 -14.40 -15.66 -14.60
CA PHE A 631 -15.24 -14.93 -13.64
C PHE A 631 -16.35 -15.83 -13.08
N ALA A 632 -16.14 -16.29 -11.85
CA ALA A 632 -17.00 -17.27 -11.19
C ALA A 632 -18.20 -16.65 -10.46
N ASP A 633 -18.31 -15.32 -10.37
CA ASP A 633 -19.41 -14.65 -9.70
C ASP A 633 -20.77 -15.06 -10.33
N PRO A 634 -21.71 -15.61 -9.55
CA PRO A 634 -23.01 -16.04 -10.09
C PRO A 634 -23.79 -14.91 -10.76
N GLY A 635 -23.63 -13.67 -10.29
CA GLY A 635 -24.26 -12.48 -10.88
C GLY A 635 -23.70 -12.17 -12.26
N TYR A 636 -22.39 -12.28 -12.44
CA TYR A 636 -21.71 -12.13 -13.74
C TYR A 636 -22.10 -13.24 -14.69
N VAL A 637 -21.93 -14.52 -14.30
CA VAL A 637 -22.24 -15.68 -15.15
C VAL A 637 -23.71 -15.68 -15.59
N GLY A 638 -24.62 -15.39 -14.66
CA GLY A 638 -26.05 -15.26 -14.94
C GLY A 638 -26.34 -14.14 -15.95
N SER A 639 -25.72 -12.96 -15.75
CA SER A 639 -25.94 -11.79 -16.59
C SER A 639 -25.28 -11.90 -17.98
N ARG A 640 -24.13 -12.59 -18.10
CA ARG A 640 -23.51 -12.93 -19.39
C ARG A 640 -24.40 -13.88 -20.19
N ARG A 641 -24.94 -14.93 -19.55
CA ARG A 641 -25.86 -15.90 -20.19
C ARG A 641 -27.18 -15.27 -20.62
N SER A 642 -27.74 -14.35 -19.83
CA SER A 642 -28.97 -13.65 -20.16
C SER A 642 -28.76 -12.45 -21.09
N ARG A 643 -27.52 -12.18 -21.53
CA ARG A 643 -27.14 -11.03 -22.37
C ARG A 643 -27.46 -9.67 -21.73
N ALA A 644 -27.52 -9.61 -20.40
CA ALA A 644 -27.59 -8.36 -19.64
C ALA A 644 -26.21 -7.70 -19.45
N ILE A 645 -25.13 -8.46 -19.66
CA ILE A 645 -23.75 -7.99 -19.80
C ILE A 645 -23.23 -8.46 -21.15
N GLY A 646 -22.68 -7.53 -21.93
CA GLY A 646 -22.09 -7.82 -23.24
C GLY A 646 -20.82 -8.69 -23.16
N PRO A 647 -20.33 -9.18 -24.30
CA PRO A 647 -19.10 -9.94 -24.37
C PRO A 647 -17.90 -9.21 -23.76
N LEU A 648 -17.10 -9.91 -22.95
CA LEU A 648 -15.87 -9.33 -22.40
C LEU A 648 -14.92 -8.92 -23.54
N GLU A 649 -14.31 -7.75 -23.43
CA GLU A 649 -13.30 -7.25 -24.36
C GLU A 649 -11.90 -7.40 -23.74
N LEU A 650 -10.98 -8.07 -24.44
CA LEU A 650 -9.56 -8.10 -24.14
C LEU A 650 -8.82 -7.12 -25.05
N ARG A 651 -8.14 -6.12 -24.45
CA ARG A 651 -7.27 -5.17 -25.16
C ARG A 651 -5.81 -5.44 -24.85
N VAL A 652 -5.05 -5.86 -25.86
CA VAL A 652 -3.60 -6.10 -25.75
C VAL A 652 -2.86 -4.79 -26.01
N LEU A 653 -2.03 -4.39 -25.04
CA LEU A 653 -1.33 -3.11 -25.03
C LEU A 653 0.06 -3.18 -25.68
N GLN A 654 0.53 -2.03 -26.16
CA GLN A 654 1.93 -1.84 -26.55
C GLN A 654 2.87 -1.95 -25.35
N ARG A 655 4.09 -2.42 -25.57
CA ARG A 655 5.12 -2.50 -24.51
C ARG A 655 5.46 -1.12 -23.96
N GLY A 656 5.54 -1.00 -22.64
CA GLY A 656 5.79 0.25 -21.92
C GLY A 656 4.54 1.09 -21.65
N THR A 657 3.34 0.56 -21.89
CA THR A 657 2.09 1.28 -21.61
C THR A 657 1.91 1.56 -20.13
N PHE A 658 2.12 0.58 -19.26
CA PHE A 658 2.03 0.80 -17.81
C PHE A 658 3.15 1.70 -17.28
N HIS A 659 4.29 1.78 -17.97
CA HIS A 659 5.30 2.79 -17.68
C HIS A 659 4.82 4.22 -18.03
N ARG A 660 4.04 4.38 -19.11
CA ARG A 660 3.36 5.65 -19.42
C ARG A 660 2.29 5.98 -18.38
N VAL A 661 1.53 4.99 -17.92
CA VAL A 661 0.55 5.16 -16.83
C VAL A 661 1.25 5.60 -15.55
N LEU A 662 2.34 4.95 -15.15
CA LEU A 662 3.16 5.38 -14.02
C LEU A 662 3.61 6.83 -14.19
N ARG A 663 4.23 7.18 -15.33
CA ARG A 663 4.66 8.56 -15.62
C ARG A 663 3.52 9.57 -15.55
N HIS A 664 2.32 9.20 -16.00
CA HIS A 664 1.14 10.04 -15.87
C HIS A 664 0.82 10.33 -14.41
N TYR A 665 0.76 9.30 -13.55
CA TYR A 665 0.57 9.51 -12.11
C TYR A 665 1.68 10.36 -11.48
N LEU A 666 2.94 10.14 -11.86
CA LEU A 666 4.05 10.97 -11.39
C LEU A 666 3.91 12.44 -11.81
N SER A 667 3.43 12.69 -13.04
CA SER A 667 3.16 14.05 -13.52
C SER A 667 2.02 14.75 -12.76
N LEU A 668 1.07 13.96 -12.22
CA LEU A 668 0.03 14.43 -11.30
C LEU A 668 0.55 14.58 -9.84
N GLY A 669 1.87 14.45 -9.64
CA GLY A 669 2.53 14.54 -8.34
C GLY A 669 2.26 13.35 -7.43
N ALA A 670 1.87 12.20 -7.98
CA ALA A 670 1.70 10.98 -7.18
C ALA A 670 3.08 10.46 -6.74
N PRO A 671 3.21 10.01 -5.49
CA PRO A 671 4.46 9.47 -4.97
C PRO A 671 4.74 8.07 -5.51
N VAL A 672 5.97 7.81 -5.95
CA VAL A 672 6.32 6.49 -6.49
C VAL A 672 6.20 5.40 -5.42
N SER A 673 6.63 5.70 -4.19
CA SER A 673 6.56 4.75 -3.05
C SER A 673 5.13 4.33 -2.68
N GLN A 674 4.11 5.03 -3.17
CA GLN A 674 2.71 4.64 -2.97
C GLN A 674 2.00 4.27 -4.27
N PHE A 675 2.72 4.21 -5.38
CA PHE A 675 2.12 3.84 -6.64
C PHE A 675 1.68 2.38 -6.61
N LYS A 676 0.43 2.16 -7.03
CA LYS A 676 -0.14 0.84 -7.31
C LYS A 676 -0.79 0.95 -8.67
N SER A 677 -0.49 0.02 -9.58
CA SER A 677 -1.24 -0.09 -10.83
C SER A 677 -2.73 -0.28 -10.47
N PRO A 678 -3.64 0.60 -10.93
CA PRO A 678 -5.05 0.43 -10.63
C PRO A 678 -5.54 -0.83 -11.32
N ARG A 679 -6.19 -1.76 -10.59
CA ARG A 679 -6.76 -2.96 -11.22
C ARG A 679 -8.12 -2.72 -11.86
N CYS A 680 -8.86 -1.72 -11.37
CA CYS A 680 -10.07 -1.22 -12.00
C CYS A 680 -9.94 0.30 -12.18
N VAL A 681 -10.11 0.79 -13.39
CA VAL A 681 -10.05 2.20 -13.74
C VAL A 681 -11.48 2.73 -13.85
N ALA A 682 -11.84 3.63 -12.94
CA ALA A 682 -13.15 4.31 -13.01
C ALA A 682 -13.24 5.22 -14.25
N ARG A 683 -14.46 5.40 -14.77
CA ARG A 683 -14.75 6.33 -15.89
C ARG A 683 -14.27 7.77 -15.63
N SER A 684 -14.24 8.18 -14.37
CA SER A 684 -13.74 9.49 -13.94
C SER A 684 -12.23 9.67 -14.18
N ASN A 685 -11.46 8.59 -14.34
CA ASN A 685 -10.03 8.64 -14.63
C ASN A 685 -9.76 8.62 -16.14
N ALA A 686 -10.25 9.64 -16.83
CA ALA A 686 -10.16 9.77 -18.29
C ALA A 686 -8.70 9.77 -18.80
N GLY A 687 -7.74 10.32 -18.03
CA GLY A 687 -6.33 10.38 -18.42
C GLY A 687 -5.72 8.98 -18.59
N VAL A 688 -5.98 8.06 -17.65
CA VAL A 688 -5.50 6.68 -17.75
C VAL A 688 -6.22 5.93 -18.88
N LEU A 689 -7.55 6.07 -19.01
CA LEU A 689 -8.30 5.43 -20.08
C LEU A 689 -7.84 5.88 -21.48
N GLN A 690 -7.51 7.17 -21.65
CA GLN A 690 -6.93 7.69 -22.90
C GLN A 690 -5.57 7.08 -23.21
N ILE A 691 -4.69 6.92 -22.21
CA ILE A 691 -3.39 6.26 -22.40
C ILE A 691 -3.61 4.80 -22.83
N LEU A 692 -4.49 4.07 -22.13
CA LEU A 692 -4.77 2.66 -22.43
C LEU A 692 -5.36 2.49 -23.84
N ALA A 693 -6.35 3.31 -24.20
CA ALA A 693 -6.95 3.29 -25.53
C ALA A 693 -5.92 3.62 -26.63
N ALA A 694 -5.12 4.67 -26.45
CA ALA A 694 -4.10 5.08 -27.42
C ALA A 694 -2.96 4.06 -27.57
N CYS A 695 -2.73 3.22 -26.57
CA CYS A 695 -1.70 2.18 -26.60
C CYS A 695 -2.27 0.78 -26.90
N THR A 696 -3.57 0.66 -27.18
CA THR A 696 -4.17 -0.63 -27.55
C THR A 696 -3.68 -1.02 -28.94
N ALA A 697 -3.03 -2.18 -29.03
CA ALA A 697 -2.48 -2.72 -30.28
C ALA A 697 -3.44 -3.71 -30.95
N LYS A 698 -4.14 -4.54 -30.16
CA LYS A 698 -5.15 -5.51 -30.62
C LYS A 698 -6.32 -5.54 -29.63
N ALA A 699 -7.51 -5.81 -30.13
CA ALA A 699 -8.72 -5.96 -29.32
C ALA A 699 -9.47 -7.23 -29.75
N PHE A 700 -10.02 -7.96 -28.78
CA PHE A 700 -10.76 -9.21 -28.97
C PHE A 700 -12.02 -9.17 -28.11
N PHE A 701 -13.13 -9.68 -28.62
CA PHE A 701 -14.35 -9.87 -27.85
C PHE A 701 -14.56 -11.36 -27.61
N SER A 702 -15.02 -11.73 -26.42
CA SER A 702 -15.18 -13.13 -26.07
C SER A 702 -16.38 -13.77 -26.77
N ALA A 703 -16.18 -14.99 -27.26
CA ALA A 703 -17.24 -15.88 -27.76
C ALA A 703 -17.63 -16.95 -26.72
N ALA A 704 -17.29 -16.77 -25.44
CA ALA A 704 -17.43 -17.82 -24.43
C ALA A 704 -18.87 -18.23 -24.08
N TYR A 705 -19.83 -17.34 -24.33
CA TYR A 705 -21.24 -17.49 -23.99
C TYR A 705 -22.18 -17.33 -25.21
N ASP A 706 -21.61 -17.36 -26.42
CA ASP A 706 -22.35 -17.19 -27.68
C ASP A 706 -23.15 -18.43 -28.09
#